data_AF-A0A975BCJ1-F1
#
_entry.id   AF-A0A975BCJ1-F1
#
_cell.length_a   1.000
_cell.length_b   1.000
_cell.length_c   1.000
_cell.angle_alpha   90.00
_cell.angle_beta   90.00
_cell.angle_gamma   90.00
#
_symmetry.space_group_name_H-M   'P 1'
#
loop_
_entity.id
_entity.type
_entity.pdbx_description
1 polymer ?
#
loop_
_entity_poly.entity_id
_entity_poly.type
_entity_poly.pdbx_seq_one_letter_code
_entity_poly.pdbx_strand_id
1 'polypeptide(L)'
;MKQTKPIENKELIKTKASLWAVFPNLETYHDFINENQPNALISFIRYAKLNGAIAEESEKSFEEFINQNKHEITVKEYDISNISLKDLPEKLQFDSFRWLCSRIKILIKKFELDIPSVSPTMFSRLNNEPANTNKKKNALRILAFWIGQERPAFSSFWNYETLLNLCPHDLNISKITEGARLAVSLQGRGDVINEATIKWLRTELKSCIQDMNIKYASIESGTSFHITEFSIKIPIQSATQNNFNHPKIYGKCIRDAIAIAHQISVRWILSPHNSPKKFLSVGIASGDFSELDIPLKTLINAKLQGDPIIRVTDYTHMCILINNIQVICCDNPIQIDVPDGSRLTLWWFIGLWSTIYWDFAPIILNKNSLASDDESKYFLKKALWFPDQLTSFRDLEKGNAAIINLFKFPQNALLGFEIAKTFFYRNMFFEANEILKIILSTEPKNLVARTLRINIFMQLSLKADLPYSIAETYYRWFENEAKFCLENCKVDEEFYCEYALAKLAQALKILRILRSDNDLDSIKRDSLSDLMIKTLKDSLSVFEKAATLSPTGYRSLYWYVLVSSFTDMLLKDNELIFNKKPFIDKHGCSMNTVVNMFKLLGWLPHDDMAINSDTIEFLKQRLWNAANTYNDTILNRGQKPSTTFYYAILNWDLNPFLDVKTARQVILWLREAINIAETVRKDNLYVFSTFRLNSDVISIDKFIEWVNILITEIEKRVGSYESLLNRKGDESITPEESGGFKLFCHLVDENI
;
A
#
# COMPACT_ATOMS: atom_id res chain seq x y z
N MET A 1 9.37 22.30 -54.62
CA MET A 1 7.98 22.69 -54.27
C MET A 1 7.72 22.27 -52.84
N LYS A 2 7.61 23.23 -51.91
CA LYS A 2 7.21 22.94 -50.52
C LYS A 2 5.73 22.56 -50.55
N GLN A 3 5.41 21.30 -50.23
CA GLN A 3 4.04 20.88 -49.96
C GLN A 3 3.59 21.55 -48.66
N THR A 4 2.85 22.63 -48.79
CA THR A 4 2.06 23.23 -47.72
C THR A 4 1.01 22.22 -47.26
N LYS A 5 1.11 21.74 -46.02
CA LYS A 5 0.01 21.03 -45.33
C LYS A 5 -1.25 21.89 -45.42
N PRO A 6 -2.43 21.32 -45.72
CA PRO A 6 -3.67 22.09 -45.72
C PRO A 6 -3.93 22.57 -44.28
N ILE A 7 -4.14 23.87 -44.12
CA ILE A 7 -4.60 24.46 -42.87
C ILE A 7 -6.04 23.96 -42.68
N GLU A 8 -6.23 22.88 -41.93
CA GLU A 8 -7.57 22.47 -41.50
C GLU A 8 -8.23 23.65 -40.78
N ASN A 9 -9.46 23.95 -41.17
CA ASN A 9 -10.24 25.04 -40.61
C ASN A 9 -10.35 24.86 -39.08
N LYS A 10 -9.93 25.86 -38.30
CA LYS A 10 -9.87 25.80 -36.82
C LYS A 10 -11.21 25.41 -36.19
N GLU A 11 -12.33 25.76 -36.83
CA GLU A 11 -13.68 25.39 -36.38
C GLU A 11 -14.03 23.93 -36.69
N LEU A 12 -13.51 23.36 -37.78
CA LEU A 12 -13.69 21.93 -38.10
C LEU A 12 -12.94 21.04 -37.09
N ILE A 13 -11.73 21.45 -36.68
CA ILE A 13 -10.94 20.74 -35.65
C ILE A 13 -11.70 20.69 -34.33
N LYS A 14 -12.25 21.82 -33.87
CA LYS A 14 -13.07 21.88 -32.65
C LYS A 14 -14.32 21.01 -32.76
N THR A 15 -14.97 21.05 -33.92
CA THR A 15 -16.18 20.25 -34.19
C THR A 15 -15.89 18.78 -34.05
N LYS A 16 -14.88 18.27 -34.77
CA LYS A 16 -14.42 16.88 -34.67
C LYS A 16 -14.06 16.53 -33.21
N ALA A 17 -13.21 17.34 -32.57
CA ALA A 17 -12.79 17.14 -31.18
C ALA A 17 -13.96 17.06 -30.19
N SER A 18 -14.98 17.92 -30.33
CA SER A 18 -16.17 17.91 -29.46
C SER A 18 -17.06 16.69 -29.67
N LEU A 19 -17.21 16.23 -30.91
CA LEU A 19 -17.97 15.01 -31.22
C LEU A 19 -17.24 13.77 -30.70
N TRP A 20 -15.91 13.73 -30.85
CA TRP A 20 -15.06 12.66 -30.31
C TRP A 20 -15.07 12.60 -28.80
N ALA A 21 -15.05 13.74 -28.13
CA ALA A 21 -15.12 13.78 -26.67
C ALA A 21 -16.44 13.21 -26.15
N VAL A 22 -17.55 13.45 -26.87
CA VAL A 22 -18.89 12.98 -26.48
C VAL A 22 -19.10 11.51 -26.84
N PHE A 23 -18.67 11.11 -28.05
CA PHE A 23 -18.87 9.78 -28.63
C PHE A 23 -17.52 9.17 -29.00
N PRO A 24 -16.70 8.74 -28.01
CA PRO A 24 -15.38 8.17 -28.28
C PRO A 24 -15.45 6.84 -29.04
N ASN A 25 -16.56 6.11 -28.93
CA ASN A 25 -16.78 4.84 -29.64
C ASN A 25 -18.27 4.56 -29.89
N LEU A 26 -18.56 3.50 -30.65
CA LEU A 26 -19.93 3.09 -30.98
C LEU A 26 -20.75 2.66 -29.77
N GLU A 27 -20.13 2.10 -28.72
CA GLU A 27 -20.84 1.70 -27.50
C GLU A 27 -21.45 2.91 -26.80
N THR A 28 -20.65 3.97 -26.57
CA THR A 28 -21.13 5.23 -25.97
C THR A 28 -22.20 5.94 -26.81
N TYR A 29 -22.15 5.76 -28.14
CA TYR A 29 -23.14 6.24 -29.09
C TYR A 29 -24.47 5.49 -28.96
N HIS A 30 -24.46 4.16 -28.96
CA HIS A 30 -25.67 3.36 -28.78
C HIS A 30 -26.28 3.56 -27.39
N ASP A 31 -25.46 3.68 -26.34
CA ASP A 31 -25.91 4.05 -25.00
C ASP A 31 -26.66 5.38 -25.02
N PHE A 32 -26.14 6.37 -25.73
CA PHE A 32 -26.78 7.68 -25.82
C PHE A 32 -28.14 7.61 -26.52
N ILE A 33 -28.27 6.82 -27.59
CA ILE A 33 -29.54 6.60 -28.30
C ILE A 33 -30.57 5.96 -27.38
N ASN A 34 -30.16 4.93 -26.64
CA ASN A 34 -31.06 4.20 -25.73
C ASN A 34 -31.52 5.05 -24.54
N GLU A 35 -30.70 6.01 -24.11
CA GLU A 35 -30.94 6.82 -22.91
C GLU A 35 -31.67 8.15 -23.18
N ASN A 36 -31.75 8.60 -24.42
CA ASN A 36 -32.22 9.96 -24.76
C ASN A 36 -33.34 9.97 -25.79
N GLN A 37 -34.06 11.09 -25.85
CA GLN A 37 -35.06 11.32 -26.88
C GLN A 37 -34.37 11.48 -28.25
N PRO A 38 -34.99 11.01 -29.36
CA PRO A 38 -34.40 11.08 -30.69
C PRO A 38 -33.90 12.47 -31.10
N ASN A 39 -34.59 13.53 -30.66
CA ASN A 39 -34.22 14.92 -30.97
C ASN A 39 -32.82 15.30 -30.46
N ALA A 40 -32.36 14.70 -29.36
CA ALA A 40 -31.03 14.95 -28.82
C ALA A 40 -29.94 14.49 -29.79
N LEU A 41 -30.10 13.31 -30.38
CA LEU A 41 -29.19 12.81 -31.42
C LEU A 41 -29.27 13.66 -32.69
N ILE A 42 -30.49 13.97 -33.14
CA ILE A 42 -30.72 14.80 -34.34
C ILE A 42 -29.99 16.14 -34.21
N SER A 43 -29.98 16.74 -33.02
CA SER A 43 -29.24 17.99 -32.77
C SER A 43 -27.72 17.86 -32.94
N PHE A 44 -27.13 16.72 -32.55
CA PHE A 44 -25.70 16.45 -32.78
C PHE A 44 -25.37 16.15 -34.24
N ILE A 45 -26.24 15.41 -34.96
CA ILE A 45 -26.07 15.13 -36.39
C ILE A 45 -26.14 16.44 -37.18
N ARG A 46 -27.12 17.30 -36.87
CA ARG A 46 -27.22 18.63 -37.46
C ARG A 46 -25.98 19.46 -37.18
N TYR A 47 -25.52 19.48 -35.92
CA TYR A 47 -24.29 20.16 -35.52
C TYR A 47 -23.08 19.66 -36.33
N ALA A 48 -22.93 18.34 -36.49
CA ALA A 48 -21.85 17.72 -37.26
C ALA A 48 -21.91 18.10 -38.74
N LYS A 49 -23.10 18.13 -39.34
CA LYS A 49 -23.29 18.50 -40.75
C LYS A 49 -23.02 19.98 -41.00
N LEU A 50 -23.61 20.86 -40.18
CA LEU A 50 -23.46 22.32 -40.33
C LEU A 50 -22.00 22.79 -40.20
N ASN A 51 -21.21 22.07 -39.41
CA ASN A 51 -19.80 22.39 -39.18
C ASN A 51 -18.84 21.51 -39.99
N GLY A 52 -19.34 20.74 -40.95
CA GLY A 52 -18.53 20.03 -41.95
C GLY A 52 -17.82 18.77 -41.45
N ALA A 53 -18.22 18.21 -40.30
CA ALA A 53 -17.68 16.94 -39.80
C ALA A 53 -18.23 15.71 -40.55
N ILE A 54 -19.47 15.80 -41.08
CA ILE A 54 -20.11 14.75 -41.88
C ILE A 54 -20.65 15.30 -43.21
N ALA A 55 -20.71 14.43 -44.22
CA ALA A 55 -21.13 14.78 -45.57
C ALA A 55 -22.66 14.89 -45.74
N GLU A 56 -23.45 14.13 -44.97
CA GLU A 56 -24.92 14.14 -45.02
C GLU A 56 -25.49 14.25 -43.60
N GLU A 57 -26.65 14.91 -43.43
CA GLU A 57 -27.37 14.97 -42.15
C GLU A 57 -28.13 13.65 -41.93
N SER A 58 -27.40 12.54 -41.84
CA SER A 58 -27.95 11.20 -41.67
C SER A 58 -27.28 10.48 -40.51
N GLU A 59 -28.04 9.61 -39.84
CA GLU A 59 -27.53 8.78 -38.75
C GLU A 59 -26.38 7.87 -39.22
N LYS A 60 -26.54 7.29 -40.42
CA LYS A 60 -25.52 6.44 -41.05
C LYS A 60 -24.19 7.17 -41.27
N SER A 61 -24.23 8.40 -41.80
CA SER A 61 -23.00 9.20 -41.98
C SER A 61 -22.35 9.59 -40.65
N PHE A 62 -23.14 9.74 -39.58
CA PHE A 62 -22.65 10.05 -38.25
C PHE A 62 -22.04 8.82 -37.56
N GLU A 63 -22.65 7.66 -37.70
CA GLU A 63 -22.12 6.38 -37.22
C GLU A 63 -20.81 6.00 -37.95
N GLU A 64 -20.77 6.17 -39.28
CA GLU A 64 -19.55 5.99 -40.07
C GLU A 64 -18.43 6.94 -39.62
N PHE A 65 -18.77 8.20 -39.31
CA PHE A 65 -17.83 9.15 -38.73
C PHE A 65 -17.26 8.62 -37.41
N ILE A 66 -18.11 8.16 -36.46
CA ILE A 66 -17.64 7.62 -35.18
C ILE A 66 -16.75 6.38 -35.38
N ASN A 67 -17.14 5.47 -36.27
CA ASN A 67 -16.43 4.21 -36.51
C ASN A 67 -15.04 4.41 -37.15
N GLN A 68 -14.88 5.39 -38.06
CA GLN A 68 -13.60 5.71 -38.70
C GLN A 68 -12.55 6.23 -37.70
N ASN A 69 -12.96 6.72 -36.52
CA ASN A 69 -12.07 7.32 -35.52
C ASN A 69 -11.45 6.31 -34.53
N LYS A 70 -11.73 5.01 -34.65
CA LYS A 70 -11.19 3.96 -33.77
C LYS A 70 -9.65 3.86 -33.79
N HIS A 71 -9.00 4.46 -34.81
CA HIS A 71 -7.56 4.30 -35.08
C HIS A 71 -6.69 5.56 -34.92
N GLU A 72 -7.26 6.75 -34.69
CA GLU A 72 -6.47 8.00 -34.49
C GLU A 72 -6.27 8.39 -33.01
N ILE A 73 -6.88 7.66 -32.07
CA ILE A 73 -6.70 7.88 -30.63
C ILE A 73 -5.44 7.14 -30.18
N THR A 74 -4.27 7.76 -30.33
CA THR A 74 -3.09 7.35 -29.56
C THR A 74 -3.33 7.78 -28.11
N VAL A 75 -3.92 6.88 -27.31
CA VAL A 75 -4.12 7.12 -25.87
C VAL A 75 -2.73 7.25 -25.24
N LYS A 76 -2.31 8.49 -24.93
CA LYS A 76 -1.34 8.68 -23.86
C LYS A 76 -2.06 8.25 -22.58
N GLU A 77 -1.72 7.07 -22.06
CA GLU A 77 -2.19 6.62 -20.75
C GLU A 77 -1.71 7.63 -19.70
N TYR A 78 -2.59 8.54 -19.30
CA TYR A 78 -2.44 9.33 -18.10
C TYR A 78 -3.00 8.49 -16.96
N ASP A 79 -2.22 8.32 -15.91
CA ASP A 79 -2.66 7.61 -14.71
C ASP A 79 -3.76 8.42 -14.00
N ILE A 80 -5.01 7.95 -14.12
CA ILE A 80 -6.19 8.54 -13.47
C ILE A 80 -6.45 7.97 -12.08
N SER A 81 -5.64 7.04 -11.59
CA SER A 81 -5.88 6.33 -10.31
C SER A 81 -5.98 7.27 -9.10
N ASN A 82 -5.36 8.45 -9.18
CA ASN A 82 -5.34 9.47 -8.14
C ASN A 82 -6.10 10.77 -8.49
N ILE A 83 -6.85 10.81 -9.61
CA ILE A 83 -7.57 12.00 -10.05
C ILE A 83 -9.08 11.82 -9.80
N SER A 84 -9.70 12.84 -9.20
CA SER A 84 -11.15 12.92 -9.00
C SER A 84 -11.76 14.04 -9.83
N LEU A 85 -13.09 14.04 -9.97
CA LEU A 85 -13.83 15.14 -10.59
C LEU A 85 -13.55 16.51 -9.93
N LYS A 86 -13.15 16.56 -8.65
CA LYS A 86 -12.83 17.81 -7.94
C LYS A 86 -11.57 18.49 -8.46
N ASP A 87 -10.69 17.73 -9.11
CA ASP A 87 -9.38 18.19 -9.57
C ASP A 87 -9.44 18.76 -11.00
N LEU A 88 -10.58 18.58 -11.69
CA LEU A 88 -10.78 19.09 -13.05
C LEU A 88 -10.62 20.62 -13.21
N PRO A 89 -11.06 21.49 -12.28
CA PRO A 89 -10.83 22.93 -12.39
C PRO A 89 -9.35 23.29 -12.54
N GLU A 90 -8.48 22.59 -11.80
CA GLU A 90 -7.03 22.78 -11.87
C GLU A 90 -6.46 22.16 -13.16
N LYS A 91 -6.82 20.91 -13.48
CA LYS A 91 -6.29 20.18 -14.64
C LYS A 91 -6.70 20.79 -15.98
N LEU A 92 -7.91 21.34 -16.08
CA LEU A 92 -8.47 21.94 -17.30
C LEU A 92 -8.43 23.48 -17.29
N GLN A 93 -7.89 24.07 -16.21
CA GLN A 93 -7.72 25.51 -16.02
C GLN A 93 -9.03 26.29 -16.21
N PHE A 94 -10.03 26.02 -15.36
CA PHE A 94 -11.27 26.79 -15.27
C PHE A 94 -11.64 27.15 -13.83
N ASP A 95 -12.32 28.29 -13.65
CA ASP A 95 -12.49 28.92 -12.32
C ASP A 95 -13.34 28.11 -11.34
N SER A 96 -14.47 27.57 -11.80
CA SER A 96 -15.37 26.75 -10.97
C SER A 96 -16.43 26.03 -11.82
N PHE A 97 -17.08 25.01 -11.25
CA PHE A 97 -18.24 24.37 -11.88
C PHE A 97 -19.40 25.33 -12.12
N ARG A 98 -19.53 26.39 -11.31
CA ARG A 98 -20.57 27.43 -11.52
C ARG A 98 -20.29 28.24 -12.78
N TRP A 99 -19.05 28.67 -12.96
CA TRP A 99 -18.61 29.35 -14.17
C TRP A 99 -18.76 28.43 -15.39
N LEU A 100 -18.31 27.19 -15.28
CA LEU A 100 -18.39 26.20 -16.35
C LEU A 100 -19.84 25.96 -16.80
N CYS A 101 -20.79 25.79 -15.87
CA CYS A 101 -22.20 25.63 -16.22
C CYS A 101 -22.75 26.82 -17.02
N SER A 102 -22.32 28.05 -16.72
CA SER A 102 -22.73 29.22 -17.48
C SER A 102 -22.19 29.20 -18.92
N ARG A 103 -20.93 28.78 -19.10
CA ARG A 103 -20.29 28.62 -20.41
C ARG A 103 -20.94 27.52 -21.24
N ILE A 104 -21.18 26.36 -20.63
CA ILE A 104 -21.87 25.23 -21.24
C ILE A 104 -23.25 25.65 -21.75
N LYS A 105 -24.04 26.38 -20.95
CA LYS A 105 -25.37 26.85 -21.37
C LYS A 105 -25.32 27.77 -22.59
N ILE A 106 -24.29 28.61 -22.68
CA ILE A 106 -24.07 29.47 -23.85
C ILE A 106 -23.74 28.61 -25.09
N LEU A 107 -22.88 27.60 -24.96
CA LEU A 107 -22.52 26.71 -26.08
C LEU A 107 -23.72 25.88 -26.56
N ILE A 108 -24.47 25.26 -25.65
CA ILE A 108 -25.66 24.48 -25.97
C ILE A 108 -26.67 25.34 -26.74
N LYS A 109 -26.90 26.58 -26.28
CA LYS A 109 -27.80 27.52 -26.96
C LYS A 109 -27.25 27.96 -28.32
N LYS A 110 -25.94 28.22 -28.43
CA LYS A 110 -25.28 28.63 -29.67
C LYS A 110 -25.39 27.57 -30.77
N PHE A 111 -25.27 26.30 -30.40
CA PHE A 111 -25.27 25.17 -31.34
C PHE A 111 -26.60 24.41 -31.38
N GLU A 112 -27.64 24.93 -30.71
CA GLU A 112 -28.99 24.36 -30.69
C GLU A 112 -29.03 22.88 -30.30
N LEU A 113 -28.20 22.47 -29.34
CA LEU A 113 -28.15 21.08 -28.87
C LEU A 113 -29.36 20.78 -27.95
N ASP A 114 -30.13 19.75 -28.28
CA ASP A 114 -31.35 19.36 -27.55
C ASP A 114 -31.03 18.34 -26.45
N ILE A 115 -30.27 18.78 -25.44
CA ILE A 115 -29.84 17.95 -24.30
C ILE A 115 -30.24 18.63 -22.99
N PRO A 116 -30.62 17.87 -21.94
CA PRO A 116 -30.98 18.44 -20.65
C PRO A 116 -29.94 19.42 -20.07
N SER A 117 -30.41 20.55 -19.56
CA SER A 117 -29.54 21.61 -19.02
C SER A 117 -28.77 21.15 -17.78
N VAL A 118 -27.51 21.59 -17.65
CA VAL A 118 -26.66 21.30 -16.47
C VAL A 118 -26.78 22.36 -15.36
N SER A 119 -26.47 21.95 -14.13
CA SER A 119 -26.45 22.78 -12.92
C SER A 119 -25.17 22.52 -12.11
N PRO A 120 -24.67 23.50 -11.35
CA PRO A 120 -23.47 23.32 -10.53
C PRO A 120 -23.64 22.22 -9.47
N THR A 121 -24.87 22.04 -8.99
CA THR A 121 -25.22 20.98 -8.03
C THR A 121 -25.06 19.58 -8.62
N MET A 122 -25.24 19.38 -9.93
CA MET A 122 -25.04 18.08 -10.56
C MET A 122 -23.56 17.66 -10.58
N PHE A 123 -22.65 18.58 -10.93
CA PHE A 123 -21.20 18.30 -10.86
C PHE A 123 -20.73 18.11 -9.41
N SER A 124 -21.26 18.89 -8.47
CA SER A 124 -20.98 18.68 -7.05
C SER A 124 -21.42 17.32 -6.54
N ARG A 125 -22.51 16.74 -7.08
CA ARG A 125 -22.99 15.40 -6.71
C ARG A 125 -22.18 14.29 -7.37
N LEU A 126 -21.78 14.46 -8.63
CA LEU A 126 -20.92 13.51 -9.35
C LEU A 126 -19.56 13.27 -8.65
N ASN A 127 -19.10 14.22 -7.83
CA ASN A 127 -17.91 14.03 -6.98
C ASN A 127 -18.05 12.90 -5.94
N ASN A 128 -19.27 12.62 -5.47
CA ASN A 128 -19.52 11.71 -4.37
C ASN A 128 -20.55 10.62 -4.71
N GLU A 129 -21.25 10.73 -5.84
CA GLU A 129 -22.30 9.82 -6.28
C GLU A 129 -21.99 9.25 -7.68
N PRO A 130 -22.37 8.00 -7.97
CA PRO A 130 -22.19 7.40 -9.29
C PRO A 130 -23.01 8.12 -10.37
N ALA A 131 -22.51 8.07 -11.60
CA ALA A 131 -23.16 8.61 -12.80
C ALA A 131 -24.22 7.66 -13.40
N ASN A 132 -25.15 7.21 -12.56
CA ASN A 132 -26.08 6.12 -12.87
C ASN A 132 -27.47 6.58 -13.37
N THR A 133 -27.64 7.87 -13.66
CA THR A 133 -28.89 8.41 -14.21
C THR A 133 -28.61 9.14 -15.52
N ASN A 134 -29.58 9.15 -16.44
CA ASN A 134 -29.43 9.80 -17.74
C ASN A 134 -29.04 11.29 -17.59
N LYS A 135 -29.58 11.97 -16.57
CA LYS A 135 -29.21 13.37 -16.24
C LYS A 135 -27.73 13.53 -15.87
N LYS A 136 -27.19 12.60 -15.08
CA LYS A 136 -25.77 12.60 -14.67
C LYS A 136 -24.85 12.24 -15.83
N LYS A 137 -25.19 11.22 -16.62
CA LYS A 137 -24.44 10.82 -17.82
C LYS A 137 -24.41 11.96 -18.85
N ASN A 138 -25.54 12.62 -19.09
CA ASN A 138 -25.59 13.77 -19.99
C ASN A 138 -24.81 14.99 -19.47
N ALA A 139 -24.72 15.20 -18.14
CA ALA A 139 -23.87 16.24 -17.58
C ALA A 139 -22.38 15.99 -17.90
N LEU A 140 -21.93 14.73 -17.85
CA LEU A 140 -20.58 14.34 -18.26
C LEU A 140 -20.38 14.47 -19.78
N ARG A 141 -21.34 14.04 -20.60
CA ARG A 141 -21.29 14.20 -22.07
C ARG A 141 -21.18 15.67 -22.47
N ILE A 142 -21.97 16.54 -21.84
CA ILE A 142 -21.91 17.98 -22.09
C ILE A 142 -20.59 18.60 -21.62
N LEU A 143 -20.02 18.13 -20.50
CA LEU A 143 -18.69 18.52 -20.08
C LEU A 143 -17.64 18.11 -21.12
N ALA A 144 -17.70 16.87 -21.61
CA ALA A 144 -16.82 16.39 -22.68
C ALA A 144 -16.96 17.23 -23.95
N PHE A 145 -18.20 17.57 -24.34
CA PHE A 145 -18.48 18.47 -25.47
C PHE A 145 -17.80 19.83 -25.31
N TRP A 146 -17.92 20.45 -24.11
CA TRP A 146 -17.26 21.72 -23.81
C TRP A 146 -15.73 21.60 -23.89
N ILE A 147 -15.15 20.51 -23.38
CA ILE A 147 -13.70 20.25 -23.48
C ILE A 147 -13.29 20.19 -24.95
N GLY A 148 -13.98 19.43 -25.79
CA GLY A 148 -13.62 19.37 -27.20
C GLY A 148 -13.81 20.68 -27.97
N GLN A 149 -14.73 21.56 -27.54
CA GLN A 149 -14.94 22.88 -28.15
C GLN A 149 -13.89 23.92 -27.73
N GLU A 150 -13.66 24.06 -26.42
CA GLU A 150 -12.84 25.13 -25.85
C GLU A 150 -11.40 24.70 -25.59
N ARG A 151 -11.15 23.38 -25.57
CA ARG A 151 -9.87 22.73 -25.26
C ARG A 151 -9.61 21.52 -26.19
N PRO A 152 -9.61 21.67 -27.54
CA PRO A 152 -9.51 20.53 -28.47
C PRO A 152 -8.29 19.62 -28.27
N ALA A 153 -7.16 20.17 -27.81
CA ALA A 153 -5.96 19.39 -27.51
C ALA A 153 -6.13 18.36 -26.38
N PHE A 154 -7.17 18.50 -25.56
CA PHE A 154 -7.45 17.67 -24.40
C PHE A 154 -8.57 16.65 -24.65
N SER A 155 -9.27 16.72 -25.79
CA SER A 155 -10.48 15.93 -26.06
C SER A 155 -10.24 14.44 -26.26
N SER A 156 -9.04 14.06 -26.73
CA SER A 156 -8.66 12.65 -26.88
C SER A 156 -8.54 11.94 -25.54
N PHE A 157 -8.14 12.67 -24.50
CA PHE A 157 -7.94 12.13 -23.16
C PHE A 157 -9.15 12.38 -22.24
N TRP A 158 -9.61 13.62 -22.14
CA TRP A 158 -10.76 13.98 -21.31
C TRP A 158 -12.09 13.85 -22.09
N ASN A 159 -12.37 12.62 -22.53
CA ASN A 159 -13.62 12.24 -23.18
C ASN A 159 -14.66 11.71 -22.18
N TYR A 160 -15.85 11.40 -22.66
CA TYR A 160 -16.96 10.90 -21.85
C TYR A 160 -16.60 9.66 -21.00
N GLU A 161 -15.86 8.69 -21.53
CA GLU A 161 -15.48 7.48 -20.80
C GLU A 161 -14.50 7.78 -19.67
N THR A 162 -13.48 8.60 -19.94
CA THR A 162 -12.53 9.03 -18.91
C THR A 162 -13.26 9.77 -17.80
N LEU A 163 -14.15 10.70 -18.15
CA LEU A 163 -14.95 11.45 -17.18
C LEU A 163 -15.91 10.54 -16.38
N LEU A 164 -16.42 9.49 -17.01
CA LEU A 164 -17.26 8.47 -16.36
C LEU A 164 -16.45 7.66 -15.34
N ASN A 165 -15.20 7.31 -15.67
CA ASN A 165 -14.28 6.59 -14.77
C ASN A 165 -13.79 7.42 -13.57
N LEU A 166 -13.86 8.76 -13.65
CA LEU A 166 -13.59 9.63 -12.49
C LEU A 166 -14.76 9.67 -11.49
N CYS A 167 -15.96 9.27 -11.92
CA CYS A 167 -17.10 9.19 -11.02
C CYS A 167 -16.95 7.94 -10.15
N PRO A 168 -17.40 7.96 -8.89
CA PRO A 168 -17.53 6.73 -8.11
C PRO A 168 -18.30 5.70 -8.94
N HIS A 169 -17.74 4.52 -9.19
CA HIS A 169 -18.49 3.47 -9.87
C HIS A 169 -19.67 3.04 -9.01
N ASP A 170 -20.78 2.67 -9.67
CA ASP A 170 -21.91 1.98 -9.05
C ASP A 170 -21.44 0.55 -8.70
N LEU A 171 -20.53 0.41 -7.74
CA LEU A 171 -20.58 -0.77 -6.89
C LEU A 171 -21.91 -0.61 -6.18
N ASN A 172 -22.95 -1.27 -6.70
CA ASN A 172 -24.14 -1.53 -5.91
C ASN A 172 -23.68 -2.36 -4.69
N ILE A 173 -23.11 -1.69 -3.68
CA ILE A 173 -22.73 -2.29 -2.40
C ILE A 173 -23.97 -2.92 -1.75
N SER A 174 -25.16 -2.45 -2.12
CA SER A 174 -26.46 -3.03 -1.82
C SER A 174 -26.72 -4.41 -2.46
N LYS A 175 -26.08 -4.74 -3.60
CA LYS A 175 -26.20 -6.04 -4.29
C LYS A 175 -25.07 -7.02 -3.93
N ILE A 176 -23.98 -6.55 -3.32
CA ILE A 176 -22.90 -7.43 -2.87
C ILE A 176 -23.36 -8.15 -1.60
N THR A 177 -23.61 -9.46 -1.73
CA THR A 177 -24.07 -10.35 -0.67
C THR A 177 -22.94 -10.98 0.14
N GLU A 178 -21.68 -10.84 -0.29
CA GLU A 178 -20.53 -11.46 0.36
C GLU A 178 -19.44 -10.46 0.79
N GLY A 179 -18.73 -10.79 1.85
CA GLY A 179 -17.58 -10.02 2.34
C GLY A 179 -17.21 -10.34 3.77
N ALA A 180 -16.58 -9.38 4.45
CA ALA A 180 -16.26 -9.48 5.86
C ALA A 180 -17.24 -8.62 6.67
N ARG A 181 -17.75 -9.16 7.78
CA ARG A 181 -18.52 -8.41 8.78
C ARG A 181 -17.75 -8.38 10.09
N LEU A 182 -17.61 -7.19 10.64
CA LEU A 182 -16.96 -6.91 11.92
C LEU A 182 -18.03 -6.57 12.95
N ALA A 183 -18.16 -7.37 14.00
CA ALA A 183 -18.99 -7.08 15.16
C ALA A 183 -18.12 -6.57 16.31
N VAL A 184 -18.53 -5.45 16.92
CA VAL A 184 -17.85 -4.83 18.06
C VAL A 184 -18.83 -4.77 19.22
N SER A 185 -18.47 -5.36 20.35
CA SER A 185 -19.33 -5.44 21.54
C SER A 185 -18.60 -4.96 22.79
N LEU A 186 -19.31 -4.14 23.59
CA LEU A 186 -18.90 -3.78 24.94
C LEU A 186 -19.67 -4.64 25.95
N GLN A 187 -18.92 -5.23 26.87
CA GLN A 187 -19.45 -6.08 27.93
C GLN A 187 -19.07 -5.53 29.31
N GLY A 188 -20.05 -5.45 30.21
CA GLY A 188 -19.85 -5.06 31.60
C GLY A 188 -19.54 -6.28 32.48
N ARG A 189 -18.50 -6.17 33.31
CA ARG A 189 -18.12 -7.12 34.37
C ARG A 189 -18.47 -6.53 35.74
N GLY A 190 -19.73 -6.14 35.88
CA GLY A 190 -20.25 -5.45 37.07
C GLY A 190 -20.27 -3.93 37.00
N ASP A 191 -19.75 -3.32 35.93
CA ASP A 191 -19.96 -1.90 35.62
C ASP A 191 -21.04 -1.71 34.55
N VAL A 192 -21.85 -0.66 34.72
CA VAL A 192 -22.89 -0.30 33.74
C VAL A 192 -22.26 0.38 32.53
N ILE A 193 -22.61 -0.09 31.34
CA ILE A 193 -22.28 0.59 30.09
C ILE A 193 -23.30 1.71 29.89
N ASN A 194 -22.87 2.95 30.16
CA ASN A 194 -23.73 4.12 30.05
C ASN A 194 -23.83 4.65 28.61
N GLU A 195 -24.82 5.50 28.37
CA GLU A 195 -25.08 6.09 27.05
C GLU A 195 -23.86 6.86 26.50
N ALA A 196 -23.11 7.54 27.36
CA ALA A 196 -21.89 8.25 26.97
C ALA A 196 -20.84 7.29 26.37
N THR A 197 -20.65 6.12 26.97
CA THR A 197 -19.72 5.09 26.48
C THR A 197 -20.17 4.56 25.11
N ILE A 198 -21.47 4.32 24.94
CA ILE A 198 -22.06 3.82 23.67
C ILE A 198 -21.91 4.87 22.56
N LYS A 199 -22.22 6.13 22.87
CA LYS A 199 -22.08 7.27 21.94
C LYS A 199 -20.62 7.48 21.53
N TRP A 200 -19.70 7.36 22.48
CA TRP A 200 -18.26 7.40 22.22
C TRP A 200 -17.85 6.30 21.25
N LEU A 201 -18.21 5.03 21.52
CA LEU A 201 -17.84 3.90 20.66
C LEU A 201 -18.36 4.08 19.23
N ARG A 202 -19.63 4.48 19.07
CA ARG A 202 -20.21 4.72 17.74
C ARG A 202 -19.49 5.83 16.98
N THR A 203 -19.02 6.85 17.68
CA THR A 203 -18.28 7.97 17.07
C THR A 203 -16.90 7.52 16.66
N GLU A 204 -16.18 6.81 17.53
CA GLU A 204 -14.85 6.30 17.24
C GLU A 204 -14.83 5.28 16.10
N LEU A 205 -15.83 4.39 15.99
CA LEU A 205 -15.92 3.46 14.86
C LEU A 205 -16.05 4.19 13.52
N LYS A 206 -16.80 5.30 13.47
CA LYS A 206 -16.86 6.15 12.26
C LYS A 206 -15.52 6.80 11.97
N SER A 207 -14.85 7.31 13.00
CA SER A 207 -13.51 7.90 12.86
C SER A 207 -12.48 6.87 12.38
N CYS A 208 -12.50 5.63 12.90
CA CYS A 208 -11.64 4.55 12.42
C CYS A 208 -11.83 4.28 10.91
N ILE A 209 -13.08 4.20 10.43
CA ILE A 209 -13.37 4.01 9.00
C ILE A 209 -12.83 5.19 8.17
N GLN A 210 -13.04 6.42 8.65
CA GLN A 210 -12.61 7.64 7.97
C GLN A 210 -11.08 7.76 7.91
N ASP A 211 -10.40 7.54 9.03
CA ASP A 211 -8.94 7.68 9.15
C ASP A 211 -8.21 6.63 8.31
N MET A 212 -8.78 5.42 8.19
CA MET A 212 -8.26 4.36 7.31
C MET A 212 -8.69 4.53 5.85
N ASN A 213 -9.53 5.53 5.52
CA ASN A 213 -10.06 5.79 4.18
C ASN A 213 -10.82 4.59 3.55
N ILE A 214 -11.55 3.81 4.36
CA ILE A 214 -12.29 2.62 3.92
C ILE A 214 -13.69 3.05 3.45
N LYS A 215 -13.77 3.68 2.28
CA LYS A 215 -15.00 4.32 1.75
C LYS A 215 -16.19 3.37 1.53
N TYR A 216 -15.94 2.07 1.46
CA TYR A 216 -16.91 1.04 1.13
C TYR A 216 -17.40 0.27 2.36
N ALA A 217 -16.84 0.54 3.55
CA ALA A 217 -17.35 0.02 4.81
C ALA A 217 -18.60 0.79 5.24
N SER A 218 -19.59 0.08 5.80
CA SER A 218 -20.83 0.69 6.29
C SER A 218 -21.19 0.17 7.66
N ILE A 219 -21.50 1.08 8.58
CA ILE A 219 -22.03 0.73 9.90
C ILE A 219 -23.52 0.41 9.73
N GLU A 220 -23.92 -0.80 10.09
CA GLU A 220 -25.30 -1.25 9.97
C GLU A 220 -26.14 -0.63 11.09
N SER A 221 -27.24 0.04 10.72
CA SER A 221 -28.13 0.72 11.66
C SER A 221 -29.17 -0.20 12.32
N GLY A 222 -29.24 -1.48 11.93
CA GLY A 222 -30.33 -2.39 12.31
C GLY A 222 -29.91 -3.80 12.76
N THR A 223 -28.62 -4.15 12.75
CA THR A 223 -28.12 -5.48 13.16
C THR A 223 -27.49 -5.48 14.57
N SER A 224 -27.61 -4.38 15.32
CA SER A 224 -27.22 -4.35 16.74
C SER A 224 -28.16 -5.24 17.55
N PHE A 225 -27.70 -6.43 17.96
CA PHE A 225 -28.53 -7.34 18.75
C PHE A 225 -28.78 -6.82 20.17
N HIS A 226 -27.86 -5.97 20.65
CA HIS A 226 -27.96 -5.19 21.88
C HIS A 226 -27.47 -3.74 21.68
N ILE A 227 -27.88 -2.83 22.57
CA ILE A 227 -27.50 -1.40 22.52
C ILE A 227 -25.97 -1.21 22.58
N THR A 228 -25.23 -2.19 23.10
CA THR A 228 -23.77 -2.16 23.28
C THR A 228 -23.00 -2.83 22.13
N GLU A 229 -23.68 -3.20 21.05
CA GLU A 229 -23.12 -3.94 19.92
C GLU A 229 -23.28 -3.18 18.60
N PHE A 230 -22.23 -3.18 17.78
CA PHE A 230 -22.20 -2.52 16.48
C PHE A 230 -21.66 -3.47 15.43
N SER A 231 -22.26 -3.47 14.24
CA SER A 231 -21.82 -4.26 13.10
C SER A 231 -21.34 -3.34 11.97
N ILE A 232 -20.25 -3.72 11.32
CA ILE A 232 -19.68 -3.05 10.15
C ILE A 232 -19.60 -4.05 9.01
N LYS A 233 -20.29 -3.74 7.91
CA LYS A 233 -20.29 -4.51 6.67
C LYS A 233 -19.16 -4.02 5.76
N ILE A 234 -18.29 -4.91 5.32
CA ILE A 234 -17.15 -4.63 4.43
C ILE A 234 -17.23 -5.58 3.21
N PRO A 235 -17.85 -5.14 2.10
CA PRO A 235 -18.03 -5.98 0.91
C PRO A 235 -16.72 -6.33 0.22
N ILE A 236 -16.70 -7.47 -0.49
CA ILE A 236 -15.65 -7.76 -1.50
C ILE A 236 -15.69 -6.71 -2.61
N GLN A 237 -14.53 -6.35 -3.17
CA GLN A 237 -14.45 -5.33 -4.23
C GLN A 237 -14.44 -5.93 -5.65
N SER A 238 -14.14 -7.21 -5.77
CA SER A 238 -14.03 -7.94 -7.03
C SER A 238 -14.95 -9.17 -6.97
N ALA A 239 -16.26 -8.94 -6.97
CA ALA A 239 -17.22 -10.04 -7.05
C ALA A 239 -17.15 -10.67 -8.46
N THR A 240 -16.90 -11.97 -8.54
CA THR A 240 -16.97 -12.70 -9.81
C THR A 240 -18.44 -12.90 -10.19
N GLN A 241 -18.77 -12.79 -11.49
CA GLN A 241 -20.13 -13.02 -11.99
C GLN A 241 -20.62 -14.46 -11.77
N ASN A 242 -19.68 -15.39 -11.55
CA ASN A 242 -19.98 -16.77 -11.17
C ASN A 242 -20.03 -16.82 -9.65
N ASN A 243 -21.16 -17.25 -9.06
CA ASN A 243 -21.49 -17.35 -7.62
C ASN A 243 -20.54 -18.21 -6.76
N PHE A 244 -19.26 -18.31 -7.11
CA PHE A 244 -18.21 -18.95 -6.34
C PHE A 244 -17.07 -17.96 -6.14
N ASN A 245 -16.90 -17.51 -4.90
CA ASN A 245 -15.85 -16.59 -4.52
C ASN A 245 -14.69 -17.34 -3.84
N HIS A 246 -13.54 -17.38 -4.50
CA HIS A 246 -12.33 -18.01 -3.97
C HIS A 246 -11.81 -17.25 -2.73
N PRO A 247 -11.32 -17.91 -1.65
CA PRO A 247 -10.84 -17.25 -0.42
C PRO A 247 -9.85 -16.09 -0.64
N LYS A 248 -9.07 -16.15 -1.72
CA LYS A 248 -8.14 -15.07 -2.14
C LYS A 248 -8.85 -13.72 -2.37
N ILE A 249 -10.10 -13.70 -2.82
CA ILE A 249 -10.79 -12.42 -3.10
C ILE A 249 -11.22 -11.68 -1.82
N TYR A 250 -11.22 -12.37 -0.67
CA TYR A 250 -11.55 -11.79 0.64
C TYR A 250 -10.37 -11.01 1.28
N GLY A 251 -9.17 -11.06 0.70
CA GLY A 251 -7.96 -10.50 1.31
C GLY A 251 -8.11 -9.03 1.72
N LYS A 252 -8.63 -8.19 0.82
CA LYS A 252 -8.76 -6.74 1.05
C LYS A 252 -9.80 -6.40 2.13
N CYS A 253 -10.99 -7.02 2.08
CA CYS A 253 -12.04 -6.72 3.05
C CYS A 253 -11.69 -7.23 4.46
N ILE A 254 -11.05 -8.40 4.57
CA ILE A 254 -10.57 -8.94 5.85
C ILE A 254 -9.47 -8.07 6.44
N ARG A 255 -8.47 -7.69 5.63
CA ARG A 255 -7.41 -6.78 6.08
C ARG A 255 -8.00 -5.48 6.63
N ASP A 256 -8.94 -4.88 5.92
CA ASP A 256 -9.58 -3.63 6.34
C ASP A 256 -10.42 -3.81 7.60
N ALA A 257 -11.08 -4.97 7.77
CA ALA A 257 -11.75 -5.34 9.03
C ALA A 257 -10.77 -5.39 10.20
N ILE A 258 -9.62 -6.05 10.02
CA ILE A 258 -8.57 -6.17 11.05
C ILE A 258 -7.97 -4.80 11.34
N ALA A 259 -7.80 -3.93 10.34
CA ALA A 259 -7.30 -2.57 10.53
C ALA A 259 -8.26 -1.75 11.41
N ILE A 260 -9.57 -1.83 11.18
CA ILE A 260 -10.58 -1.19 12.03
C ILE A 260 -10.54 -1.78 13.44
N ALA A 261 -10.45 -3.12 13.57
CA ALA A 261 -10.35 -3.81 14.84
C ALA A 261 -9.13 -3.37 15.66
N HIS A 262 -7.98 -3.25 15.00
CA HIS A 262 -6.73 -2.74 15.58
C HIS A 262 -6.91 -1.30 16.11
N GLN A 263 -7.43 -0.41 15.26
CA GLN A 263 -7.65 1.00 15.60
C GLN A 263 -8.58 1.16 16.81
N ILE A 264 -9.73 0.48 16.81
CA ILE A 264 -10.68 0.62 17.93
C ILE A 264 -10.15 0.00 19.22
N SER A 265 -9.35 -1.07 19.13
CA SER A 265 -8.74 -1.71 20.30
C SER A 265 -7.77 -0.75 21.01
N VAL A 266 -6.92 -0.06 20.24
CA VAL A 266 -5.98 0.94 20.79
C VAL A 266 -6.72 2.14 21.38
N ARG A 267 -7.73 2.67 20.66
CA ARG A 267 -8.54 3.80 21.12
C ARG A 267 -9.35 3.47 22.36
N TRP A 268 -9.82 2.24 22.48
CA TRP A 268 -10.50 1.78 23.69
C TRP A 268 -9.58 1.81 24.90
N ILE A 269 -8.34 1.30 24.78
CA ILE A 269 -7.39 1.31 25.91
C ILE A 269 -7.11 2.75 26.39
N LEU A 270 -7.03 3.70 25.45
CA LEU A 270 -6.79 5.12 25.73
C LEU A 270 -8.06 5.91 26.08
N SER A 271 -9.23 5.27 26.04
CA SER A 271 -10.52 5.94 26.29
C SER A 271 -10.69 6.29 27.76
N PRO A 272 -11.28 7.46 28.09
CA PRO A 272 -11.69 7.77 29.46
C PRO A 272 -12.79 6.83 29.98
N HIS A 273 -13.42 6.06 29.09
CA HIS A 273 -14.48 5.11 29.45
C HIS A 273 -13.96 3.70 29.79
N ASN A 274 -12.67 3.44 29.54
CA ASN A 274 -12.04 2.16 29.82
C ASN A 274 -11.92 1.93 31.33
N SER A 275 -12.15 0.70 31.78
CA SER A 275 -11.98 0.30 33.17
C SER A 275 -11.74 -1.20 33.24
N PRO A 276 -11.12 -1.74 34.30
CA PRO A 276 -10.95 -3.19 34.48
C PRO A 276 -12.27 -3.98 34.46
N LYS A 277 -13.41 -3.31 34.70
CA LYS A 277 -14.75 -3.91 34.73
C LYS A 277 -15.52 -3.75 33.42
N LYS A 278 -14.93 -3.17 32.39
CA LYS A 278 -15.52 -3.08 31.05
C LYS A 278 -14.60 -3.74 30.05
N PHE A 279 -15.17 -4.50 29.15
CA PHE A 279 -14.41 -5.29 28.20
C PHE A 279 -14.90 -5.02 26.77
N LEU A 280 -13.95 -4.86 25.85
CA LEU A 280 -14.21 -4.73 24.42
C LEU A 280 -13.91 -6.07 23.74
N SER A 281 -14.86 -6.58 22.97
CA SER A 281 -14.68 -7.72 22.09
C SER A 281 -14.97 -7.34 20.64
N VAL A 282 -14.19 -7.91 19.73
CA VAL A 282 -14.31 -7.70 18.29
C VAL A 282 -14.32 -9.08 17.61
N GLY A 283 -15.42 -9.40 16.93
CA GLY A 283 -15.57 -10.60 16.10
C GLY A 283 -15.48 -10.26 14.62
N ILE A 284 -14.73 -11.03 13.83
CA ILE A 284 -14.68 -10.92 12.37
C ILE A 284 -15.11 -12.25 11.75
N ALA A 285 -16.11 -12.20 10.88
CA ALA A 285 -16.57 -13.33 10.10
C ALA A 285 -16.59 -12.95 8.62
N SER A 286 -16.35 -13.92 7.74
CA SER A 286 -16.30 -13.74 6.28
C SER A 286 -17.22 -14.75 5.61
N GLY A 287 -17.87 -14.35 4.52
CA GLY A 287 -18.82 -15.19 3.78
C GLY A 287 -20.03 -14.40 3.30
N ASP A 288 -21.14 -15.10 3.05
CA ASP A 288 -22.44 -14.47 2.75
C ASP A 288 -22.96 -13.74 4.00
N PHE A 289 -23.24 -12.44 3.85
CA PHE A 289 -23.73 -11.58 4.91
C PHE A 289 -25.04 -12.06 5.56
N SER A 290 -25.84 -12.88 4.87
CA SER A 290 -27.05 -13.49 5.44
C SER A 290 -26.75 -14.59 6.47
N GLU A 291 -25.54 -15.17 6.45
CA GLU A 291 -25.15 -16.30 7.30
C GLU A 291 -24.23 -15.91 8.48
N LEU A 292 -23.73 -14.67 8.53
CA LEU A 292 -22.69 -14.27 9.49
C LEU A 292 -23.20 -13.93 10.91
N ASP A 293 -24.49 -13.73 11.10
CA ASP A 293 -25.03 -13.23 12.38
C ASP A 293 -24.83 -14.19 13.54
N ILE A 294 -25.06 -15.50 13.30
CA ILE A 294 -24.88 -16.54 14.32
C ILE A 294 -23.39 -16.70 14.68
N PRO A 295 -22.46 -16.90 13.71
CA PRO A 295 -21.04 -16.96 14.02
C PRO A 295 -20.52 -15.73 14.77
N LEU A 296 -20.91 -14.51 14.36
CA LEU A 296 -20.44 -13.28 15.00
C LEU A 296 -20.90 -13.16 16.46
N LYS A 297 -22.14 -13.51 16.76
CA LYS A 297 -22.64 -13.55 18.15
C LYS A 297 -21.84 -14.53 19.01
N THR A 298 -21.52 -15.69 18.46
CA THR A 298 -20.70 -16.69 19.14
C THR A 298 -19.30 -16.14 19.42
N LEU A 299 -18.68 -15.46 18.45
CA LEU A 299 -17.35 -14.84 18.62
C LEU A 299 -17.33 -13.80 19.74
N ILE A 300 -18.24 -12.82 19.73
CA ILE A 300 -18.22 -11.71 20.71
C ILE A 300 -18.57 -12.19 22.13
N ASN A 301 -19.42 -13.20 22.28
CA ASN A 301 -19.85 -13.71 23.59
C ASN A 301 -18.97 -14.82 24.17
N ALA A 302 -18.02 -15.35 23.38
CA ALA A 302 -17.09 -16.37 23.85
C ALA A 302 -16.26 -15.87 25.06
N LYS A 303 -16.15 -16.71 26.09
CA LYS A 303 -15.29 -16.49 27.24
C LYS A 303 -13.96 -17.19 27.00
N LEU A 304 -12.91 -16.40 26.83
CA LEU A 304 -11.58 -16.87 26.45
C LEU A 304 -10.57 -16.46 27.52
N GLN A 305 -9.57 -17.30 27.78
CA GLN A 305 -8.51 -16.98 28.74
C GLN A 305 -7.70 -15.77 28.25
N GLY A 306 -7.39 -14.84 29.16
CA GLY A 306 -6.65 -13.62 28.83
C GLY A 306 -7.48 -12.58 28.07
N ASP A 307 -8.76 -12.86 27.81
CA ASP A 307 -9.71 -11.94 27.21
C ASP A 307 -9.22 -11.27 25.91
N PRO A 308 -8.78 -12.05 24.90
CA PRO A 308 -8.37 -11.50 23.62
C PRO A 308 -9.50 -10.68 22.98
N ILE A 309 -9.13 -9.48 22.52
CA ILE A 309 -10.08 -8.52 21.95
C ILE A 309 -10.55 -8.99 20.57
N ILE A 310 -9.63 -9.39 19.68
CA ILE A 310 -9.93 -9.70 18.28
C ILE A 310 -10.03 -11.21 18.06
N ARG A 311 -11.17 -11.64 17.51
CA ARG A 311 -11.57 -13.04 17.35
C ARG A 311 -12.10 -13.26 15.95
N VAL A 312 -11.87 -14.42 15.36
CA VAL A 312 -12.24 -14.73 13.98
C VAL A 312 -12.82 -16.14 13.85
N THR A 313 -13.66 -16.34 12.84
CA THR A 313 -14.12 -17.68 12.43
C THR A 313 -12.99 -18.47 11.76
N ASP A 314 -13.15 -19.78 11.66
CA ASP A 314 -12.28 -20.68 10.91
C ASP A 314 -12.15 -20.31 9.42
N TYR A 315 -13.25 -19.99 8.76
CA TYR A 315 -13.22 -19.58 7.36
C TYR A 315 -12.46 -18.24 7.18
N THR A 316 -12.66 -17.30 8.10
CA THR A 316 -11.89 -16.04 8.10
C THR A 316 -10.40 -16.29 8.34
N HIS A 317 -10.07 -17.20 9.27
CA HIS A 317 -8.69 -17.61 9.53
C HIS A 317 -8.04 -18.24 8.29
N MET A 318 -8.75 -19.11 7.56
CA MET A 318 -8.26 -19.66 6.30
C MET A 318 -8.00 -18.57 5.26
N CYS A 319 -8.92 -17.60 5.13
CA CYS A 319 -8.74 -16.48 4.21
C CYS A 319 -7.54 -15.60 4.61
N ILE A 320 -7.27 -15.40 5.90
CA ILE A 320 -6.08 -14.71 6.41
C ILE A 320 -4.80 -15.40 5.91
N LEU A 321 -4.71 -16.74 6.07
CA LEU A 321 -3.54 -17.52 5.68
C LEU A 321 -3.32 -17.52 4.15
N ILE A 322 -4.39 -17.73 3.37
CA ILE A 322 -4.31 -17.76 1.89
C ILE A 322 -3.87 -16.41 1.31
N ASN A 323 -4.27 -15.31 1.94
CA ASN A 323 -3.93 -13.96 1.51
C ASN A 323 -2.66 -13.41 2.16
N ASN A 324 -1.96 -14.22 2.96
CA ASN A 324 -0.75 -13.81 3.68
C ASN A 324 -0.95 -12.53 4.52
N ILE A 325 -2.10 -12.41 5.21
CA ILE A 325 -2.40 -11.28 6.09
C ILE A 325 -1.64 -11.47 7.41
N GLN A 326 -0.86 -10.46 7.80
CA GLN A 326 0.19 -10.61 8.80
C GLN A 326 -0.30 -10.39 10.24
N VAL A 327 -0.86 -11.46 10.80
CA VAL A 327 -1.34 -11.55 12.19
C VAL A 327 -0.81 -12.83 12.84
N ILE A 328 -0.71 -12.84 14.17
CA ILE A 328 -0.35 -14.02 14.94
C ILE A 328 -1.60 -14.54 15.65
N CYS A 329 -2.02 -15.75 15.27
CA CYS A 329 -3.16 -16.43 15.86
C CYS A 329 -2.74 -17.35 17.02
N CYS A 330 -3.68 -17.66 17.90
CA CYS A 330 -3.51 -18.68 18.94
C CYS A 330 -3.14 -20.06 18.37
N ASP A 331 -2.41 -20.86 19.14
CA ASP A 331 -2.01 -22.22 18.74
C ASP A 331 -3.13 -23.24 18.87
N ASN A 332 -3.97 -23.07 19.90
CA ASN A 332 -5.03 -24.02 20.25
C ASN A 332 -6.38 -23.29 20.16
N PRO A 333 -7.05 -23.28 18.99
CA PRO A 333 -8.37 -22.70 18.86
C PRO A 333 -9.39 -23.49 19.68
N ILE A 334 -10.54 -22.88 19.97
CA ILE A 334 -11.61 -23.51 20.75
C ILE A 334 -12.78 -23.83 19.84
N GLN A 335 -13.33 -25.04 19.97
CA GLN A 335 -14.59 -25.41 19.31
C GLN A 335 -15.76 -25.08 20.21
N ILE A 336 -16.78 -24.43 19.65
CA ILE A 336 -18.01 -24.05 20.34
C ILE A 336 -19.18 -24.60 19.55
N ASP A 337 -20.07 -25.32 20.23
CA ASP A 337 -21.35 -25.73 19.66
C ASP A 337 -22.26 -24.48 19.53
N VAL A 338 -22.76 -24.27 18.33
CA VAL A 338 -23.59 -23.13 17.95
C VAL A 338 -25.07 -23.50 18.14
N PRO A 339 -25.98 -22.55 18.43
CA PRO A 339 -27.40 -22.86 18.66
C PRO A 339 -28.13 -23.59 17.52
N ASP A 340 -27.61 -23.53 16.30
CA ASP A 340 -28.13 -24.25 15.12
C ASP A 340 -27.65 -25.72 15.04
N GLY A 341 -26.87 -26.19 16.02
CA GLY A 341 -26.30 -27.54 16.07
C GLY A 341 -24.99 -27.70 15.31
N SER A 342 -24.50 -26.65 14.63
CA SER A 342 -23.19 -26.66 13.99
C SER A 342 -22.06 -26.47 15.02
N ARG A 343 -20.82 -26.75 14.61
CA ARG A 343 -19.62 -26.48 15.40
C ARG A 343 -18.82 -25.39 14.75
N LEU A 344 -18.55 -24.33 15.51
CA LEU A 344 -17.68 -23.24 15.08
C LEU A 344 -16.31 -23.39 15.75
N THR A 345 -15.24 -23.36 14.96
CA THR A 345 -13.89 -23.24 15.49
C THR A 345 -13.51 -21.76 15.60
N LEU A 346 -13.27 -21.31 16.82
CA LEU A 346 -12.93 -19.93 17.15
C LEU A 346 -11.42 -19.76 17.26
N TRP A 347 -10.89 -18.81 16.50
CA TRP A 347 -9.50 -18.35 16.58
C TRP A 347 -9.46 -16.94 17.16
N TRP A 348 -8.35 -16.58 17.79
CA TRP A 348 -8.13 -15.21 18.26
C TRP A 348 -6.69 -14.76 18.03
N PHE A 349 -6.52 -13.45 17.93
CA PHE A 349 -5.20 -12.87 17.72
C PHE A 349 -4.47 -12.73 19.06
N ILE A 350 -3.21 -13.15 19.05
CA ILE A 350 -2.26 -12.96 20.14
C ILE A 350 -1.21 -11.90 19.79
N GLY A 351 -1.15 -11.47 18.54
CA GLY A 351 -0.28 -10.39 18.08
C GLY A 351 -0.60 -9.93 16.66
N LEU A 352 -0.12 -8.75 16.31
CA LEU A 352 -0.12 -8.23 14.95
C LEU A 352 1.32 -7.85 14.60
N TRP A 353 1.75 -8.11 13.36
CA TRP A 353 3.05 -7.65 12.86
C TRP A 353 3.02 -6.14 12.54
N SER A 354 2.73 -5.34 13.57
CA SER A 354 2.36 -3.93 13.44
C SER A 354 3.51 -3.04 12.99
N THR A 355 4.76 -3.42 13.29
CA THR A 355 5.95 -2.69 12.84
C THR A 355 5.95 -2.50 11.32
N ILE A 356 5.49 -3.48 10.54
CA ILE A 356 5.63 -3.44 9.08
C ILE A 356 4.28 -3.32 8.38
N TYR A 357 3.26 -4.03 8.86
CA TYR A 357 2.03 -4.21 8.08
C TYR A 357 0.89 -3.30 8.52
N TRP A 358 0.78 -2.95 9.81
CA TRP A 358 -0.38 -2.24 10.33
C TRP A 358 -0.08 -0.77 10.62
N ASP A 359 -0.92 0.12 10.10
CA ASP A 359 -0.74 1.56 10.28
C ASP A 359 -0.88 1.99 11.75
N PHE A 360 -0.31 3.15 12.06
CA PHE A 360 -0.35 3.74 13.39
C PHE A 360 -1.78 4.09 13.80
N ALA A 361 -2.09 3.98 15.10
CA ALA A 361 -3.27 4.63 15.63
C ALA A 361 -3.10 6.17 15.61
N PRO A 362 -3.94 6.95 14.88
CA PRO A 362 -3.76 8.40 14.75
C PRO A 362 -3.71 9.14 16.09
N ILE A 363 -4.44 8.64 17.10
CA ILE A 363 -4.44 9.19 18.46
C ILE A 363 -3.05 9.17 19.13
N ILE A 364 -2.18 8.24 18.72
CA ILE A 364 -0.80 8.10 19.21
C ILE A 364 0.16 9.02 18.44
N LEU A 365 -0.15 9.33 17.17
CA LEU A 365 0.69 10.21 16.33
C LEU A 365 0.55 11.69 16.66
N ASN A 366 -0.54 12.11 17.31
CA ASN A 366 -0.78 13.50 17.70
C ASN A 366 0.45 14.12 18.39
N LYS A 367 0.76 15.39 18.05
CA LYS A 367 1.97 16.09 18.51
C LYS A 367 2.20 16.04 20.03
N ASN A 368 1.11 15.98 20.80
CA ASN A 368 1.13 15.97 22.26
C ASN A 368 1.06 14.57 22.87
N SER A 369 1.20 13.47 22.10
CA SER A 369 0.98 12.12 22.61
C SER A 369 2.25 11.32 22.87
N LEU A 370 3.37 11.64 22.20
CA LEU A 370 4.67 10.93 22.31
C LEU A 370 5.86 11.80 21.81
N ALA A 371 5.94 13.06 22.29
CA ALA A 371 7.07 14.00 22.18
C ALA A 371 7.83 14.11 20.83
N SER A 372 7.78 15.28 20.18
CA SER A 372 8.76 15.66 19.14
C SER A 372 9.58 16.91 19.49
N ASP A 373 9.09 17.76 20.38
CA ASP A 373 9.77 18.94 20.92
C ASP A 373 10.66 18.61 22.14
N ASP A 374 11.53 19.55 22.51
CA ASP A 374 12.56 19.35 23.53
C ASP A 374 11.99 19.22 24.95
N GLU A 375 10.91 19.93 25.27
CA GLU A 375 10.25 19.86 26.58
C GLU A 375 9.60 18.48 26.77
N SER A 376 8.84 18.03 25.78
CA SER A 376 8.22 16.71 25.81
C SER A 376 9.26 15.58 25.88
N LYS A 377 10.40 15.71 25.19
CA LYS A 377 11.53 14.76 25.27
C LYS A 377 12.15 14.71 26.66
N TYR A 378 12.29 15.84 27.33
CA TYR A 378 12.80 15.90 28.70
C TYR A 378 11.90 15.11 29.66
N PHE A 379 10.58 15.33 29.59
CA PHE A 379 9.62 14.60 30.42
C PHE A 379 9.56 13.12 30.09
N LEU A 380 9.63 12.76 28.81
CA LEU A 380 9.70 11.36 28.39
C LEU A 380 10.92 10.65 28.98
N LYS A 381 12.09 11.28 28.93
CA LYS A 381 13.32 10.71 29.51
C LYS A 381 13.18 10.49 31.02
N LYS A 382 12.62 11.46 31.74
CA LYS A 382 12.31 11.29 33.16
C LYS A 382 11.34 10.14 33.40
N ALA A 383 10.26 10.05 32.62
CA ALA A 383 9.26 9.00 32.76
C ALA A 383 9.83 7.59 32.57
N LEU A 384 10.75 7.40 31.62
CA LEU A 384 11.31 6.09 31.29
C LEU A 384 12.47 5.68 32.21
N TRP A 385 13.39 6.61 32.53
CA TRP A 385 14.64 6.26 33.23
C TRP A 385 14.74 6.79 34.67
N PHE A 386 13.98 7.83 35.02
CA PHE A 386 14.04 8.48 36.35
C PHE A 386 12.63 8.74 36.92
N PRO A 387 11.77 7.70 37.02
CA PRO A 387 10.38 7.88 37.42
C PRO A 387 10.22 8.43 38.84
N ASP A 388 11.21 8.23 39.70
CA ASP A 388 11.32 8.75 41.06
C ASP A 388 11.48 10.29 41.12
N GLN A 389 11.96 10.90 40.04
CA GLN A 389 12.16 12.36 39.95
C GLN A 389 10.94 13.12 39.43
N LEU A 390 9.82 12.44 39.22
CA LEU A 390 8.57 13.04 38.76
C LEU A 390 7.81 13.64 39.95
N THR A 391 7.81 14.97 40.05
CA THR A 391 7.22 15.72 41.16
C THR A 391 5.70 15.93 41.04
N SER A 392 5.11 15.78 39.84
CA SER A 392 3.67 15.87 39.64
C SER A 392 3.17 15.02 38.45
N PHE A 393 2.10 14.25 38.67
CA PHE A 393 1.41 13.47 37.61
C PHE A 393 0.70 14.35 36.58
N ARG A 394 0.33 15.58 36.95
CA ARG A 394 -0.39 16.52 36.07
C ARG A 394 0.48 17.03 34.92
N ASP A 395 1.80 17.05 35.09
CA ASP A 395 2.74 17.47 34.05
C ASP A 395 2.93 16.38 32.97
N LEU A 396 2.80 15.10 33.33
CA LEU A 396 2.80 14.00 32.35
C LEU A 396 1.49 13.88 31.56
N GLU A 397 0.34 14.19 32.18
CA GLU A 397 -0.98 14.08 31.53
C GLU A 397 -1.15 15.04 30.34
N LYS A 398 -0.42 16.16 30.33
CA LYS A 398 -0.48 17.14 29.23
C LYS A 398 0.26 16.72 27.95
N GLY A 399 1.03 15.63 27.97
CA GLY A 399 1.90 15.26 26.84
C GLY A 399 2.18 13.76 26.61
N ASN A 400 1.80 12.87 27.54
CA ASN A 400 2.20 11.45 27.49
C ASN A 400 1.13 10.51 28.05
N ALA A 401 -0.16 10.79 27.81
CA ALA A 401 -1.27 9.98 28.32
C ALA A 401 -1.18 8.49 27.92
N ALA A 402 -0.62 8.18 26.75
CA ALA A 402 -0.42 6.80 26.30
C ALA A 402 0.57 6.02 27.19
N ILE A 403 1.69 6.64 27.55
CA ILE A 403 2.72 6.03 28.41
C ILE A 403 2.17 5.85 29.83
N ILE A 404 1.47 6.85 30.36
CA ILE A 404 0.84 6.74 31.68
C ILE A 404 -0.16 5.58 31.70
N ASN A 405 -1.00 5.44 30.66
CA ASN A 405 -1.94 4.34 30.57
C ASN A 405 -1.24 2.98 30.46
N LEU A 406 -0.12 2.89 29.72
CA LEU A 406 0.69 1.68 29.69
C LEU A 406 1.24 1.33 31.08
N PHE A 407 1.76 2.30 31.84
CA PHE A 407 2.28 2.04 33.19
C PHE A 407 1.18 1.63 34.17
N LYS A 408 -0.03 2.16 34.02
CA LYS A 408 -1.20 1.75 34.83
C LYS A 408 -1.67 0.34 34.46
N PHE A 409 -1.52 -0.06 33.20
CA PHE A 409 -2.01 -1.34 32.68
C PHE A 409 -0.97 -2.02 31.77
N PRO A 410 0.17 -2.47 32.32
CA PRO A 410 1.30 -3.00 31.54
C PRO A 410 0.97 -4.28 30.76
N GLN A 411 -0.08 -5.00 31.17
CA GLN A 411 -0.60 -6.17 30.46
C GLN A 411 -1.19 -5.85 29.07
N ASN A 412 -1.44 -4.57 28.75
CA ASN A 412 -1.94 -4.17 27.44
C ASN A 412 -0.80 -4.10 26.41
N ALA A 413 -0.29 -5.27 26.00
CA ALA A 413 0.82 -5.38 25.05
C ALA A 413 0.56 -4.60 23.74
N LEU A 414 -0.70 -4.58 23.25
CA LEU A 414 -1.08 -3.86 22.04
C LEU A 414 -0.76 -2.35 22.10
N LEU A 415 -1.07 -1.68 23.23
CA LEU A 415 -0.74 -0.26 23.40
C LEU A 415 0.78 -0.08 23.47
N GLY A 416 1.48 -0.96 24.18
CA GLY A 416 2.95 -0.94 24.25
C GLY A 416 3.59 -1.06 22.87
N PHE A 417 3.06 -1.94 22.00
CA PHE A 417 3.53 -2.08 20.62
C PHE A 417 3.35 -0.83 19.81
N GLU A 418 2.18 -0.19 19.87
CA GLU A 418 1.96 1.05 19.12
C GLU A 418 2.88 2.18 19.58
N ILE A 419 3.16 2.28 20.89
CA ILE A 419 4.12 3.25 21.43
C ILE A 419 5.55 2.91 20.95
N ALA A 420 6.00 1.67 21.10
CA ALA A 420 7.34 1.24 20.69
C ALA A 420 7.56 1.40 19.18
N LYS A 421 6.56 1.02 18.37
CA LYS A 421 6.54 1.24 16.91
C LYS A 421 6.67 2.72 16.59
N THR A 422 5.91 3.59 17.26
CA THR A 422 5.99 5.04 17.04
C THR A 422 7.39 5.58 17.35
N PHE A 423 8.01 5.16 18.46
CA PHE A 423 9.38 5.54 18.77
C PHE A 423 10.39 5.00 17.75
N PHE A 424 10.23 3.75 17.30
CA PHE A 424 11.06 3.17 16.25
C PHE A 424 11.04 4.00 14.97
N TYR A 425 9.85 4.37 14.48
CA TYR A 425 9.67 5.24 13.30
C TYR A 425 9.98 6.72 13.56
N ARG A 426 10.22 7.13 14.82
CA ARG A 426 10.75 8.46 15.18
C ARG A 426 12.25 8.44 15.46
N ASN A 427 12.92 7.32 15.16
CA ASN A 427 14.35 7.16 15.36
C ASN A 427 14.81 7.18 16.84
N MET A 428 13.86 6.88 17.76
CA MET A 428 14.02 6.89 19.21
C MET A 428 14.17 5.44 19.74
N PHE A 429 15.26 4.80 19.34
CA PHE A 429 15.44 3.35 19.54
C PHE A 429 15.63 2.93 21.00
N PHE A 430 16.24 3.78 21.82
CA PHE A 430 16.42 3.50 23.25
C PHE A 430 15.08 3.55 23.97
N GLU A 431 14.27 4.57 23.70
CA GLU A 431 12.91 4.74 24.23
C GLU A 431 12.02 3.57 23.80
N ALA A 432 12.07 3.17 22.53
CA ALA A 432 11.37 1.99 22.03
C ALA A 432 11.77 0.72 22.80
N ASN A 433 13.07 0.52 23.06
CA ASN A 433 13.56 -0.63 23.80
C ASN A 433 13.09 -0.64 25.27
N GLU A 434 13.02 0.52 25.93
CA GLU A 434 12.47 0.60 27.30
C GLU A 434 11.00 0.18 27.35
N ILE A 435 10.18 0.61 26.38
CA ILE A 435 8.78 0.18 26.29
C ILE A 435 8.69 -1.34 26.08
N LEU A 436 9.53 -1.90 25.22
CA LEU A 436 9.56 -3.36 24.98
C LEU A 436 9.99 -4.16 26.21
N LYS A 437 10.86 -3.62 27.08
CA LYS A 437 11.19 -4.29 28.36
C LYS A 437 9.95 -4.48 29.24
N ILE A 438 9.04 -3.52 29.27
CA ILE A 438 7.80 -3.62 30.03
C ILE A 438 6.93 -4.75 29.48
N ILE A 439 6.73 -4.78 28.16
CA ILE A 439 5.96 -5.85 27.50
C ILE A 439 6.58 -7.23 27.75
N LEU A 440 7.91 -7.35 27.61
CA LEU A 440 8.62 -8.60 27.81
C LEU A 440 8.71 -9.03 29.28
N SER A 441 8.49 -8.13 30.24
CA SER A 441 8.38 -8.49 31.65
C SER A 441 7.09 -9.24 31.96
N THR A 442 6.00 -8.95 31.23
CA THR A 442 4.71 -9.64 31.36
C THR A 442 4.58 -10.82 30.39
N GLU A 443 5.12 -10.69 29.18
CA GLU A 443 5.05 -11.70 28.12
C GLU A 443 6.45 -11.99 27.53
N PRO A 444 7.31 -12.75 28.22
CA PRO A 444 8.71 -12.96 27.81
C PRO A 444 8.88 -13.64 26.44
N LYS A 445 7.86 -14.36 25.97
CA LYS A 445 7.84 -15.10 24.69
C LYS A 445 7.09 -14.34 23.59
N ASN A 446 6.74 -13.07 23.79
CA ASN A 446 6.04 -12.31 22.77
C ASN A 446 6.95 -12.08 21.55
N LEU A 447 6.69 -12.81 20.47
CA LEU A 447 7.53 -12.82 19.28
C LEU A 447 7.67 -11.44 18.64
N VAL A 448 6.58 -10.67 18.53
CA VAL A 448 6.60 -9.33 17.90
C VAL A 448 7.51 -8.38 18.67
N ALA A 449 7.47 -8.42 20.02
CA ALA A 449 8.35 -7.60 20.87
C ALA A 449 9.82 -7.98 20.70
N ARG A 450 10.11 -9.28 20.71
CA ARG A 450 11.47 -9.79 20.53
C ARG A 450 12.03 -9.42 19.16
N THR A 451 11.24 -9.57 18.09
CA THR A 451 11.63 -9.18 16.73
C THR A 451 11.87 -7.68 16.61
N LEU A 452 11.02 -6.84 17.22
CA LEU A 452 11.27 -5.40 17.21
C LEU A 452 12.55 -5.03 17.97
N ARG A 453 12.93 -5.77 19.02
CA ARG A 453 14.25 -5.60 19.69
C ARG A 453 15.41 -5.98 18.78
N ILE A 454 15.30 -7.05 17.99
CA ILE A 454 16.29 -7.40 16.96
C ILE A 454 16.49 -6.21 16.01
N ASN A 455 15.39 -5.65 15.50
CA ASN A 455 15.42 -4.49 14.61
C ASN A 455 16.05 -3.27 15.28
N ILE A 456 15.69 -2.96 16.52
CA ILE A 456 16.29 -1.86 17.30
C ILE A 456 17.81 -2.03 17.43
N PHE A 457 18.29 -3.22 17.79
CA PHE A 457 19.72 -3.47 17.91
C PHE A 457 20.44 -3.38 16.57
N MET A 458 19.81 -3.87 15.49
CA MET A 458 20.30 -3.66 14.14
C MET A 458 20.42 -2.15 13.82
N GLN A 459 19.40 -1.33 14.08
CA GLN A 459 19.49 0.11 13.83
C GLN A 459 20.60 0.79 14.64
N LEU A 460 20.72 0.46 15.92
CA LEU A 460 21.76 0.99 16.80
C LEU A 460 23.16 0.60 16.32
N SER A 461 23.32 -0.62 15.80
CA SER A 461 24.59 -1.07 15.23
C SER A 461 24.98 -0.30 13.96
N LEU A 462 24.02 0.03 13.10
CA LEU A 462 24.26 0.77 11.86
C LEU A 462 24.76 2.19 12.15
N LYS A 463 24.19 2.83 13.18
CA LYS A 463 24.51 4.18 13.67
C LYS A 463 25.74 4.28 14.58
N ALA A 464 26.36 3.16 14.94
CA ALA A 464 27.57 3.21 15.74
C ALA A 464 28.71 3.71 14.85
N ASP A 465 29.13 4.96 15.09
CA ASP A 465 30.12 5.66 14.27
C ASP A 465 31.58 5.45 14.70
N LEU A 466 31.86 4.86 15.88
CA LEU A 466 33.13 4.24 16.33
C LEU A 466 33.11 4.05 17.87
N PRO A 467 33.89 3.10 18.45
CA PRO A 467 34.62 2.00 17.79
C PRO A 467 33.68 0.88 17.30
N TYR A 468 34.13 0.08 16.31
CA TYR A 468 33.38 -1.08 15.78
C TYR A 468 32.92 -2.05 16.88
N SER A 469 33.64 -2.12 18.00
CA SER A 469 33.27 -2.92 19.17
C SER A 469 31.89 -2.57 19.76
N ILE A 470 31.40 -1.33 19.56
CA ILE A 470 30.03 -0.95 19.93
C ILE A 470 29.03 -1.65 19.00
N ALA A 471 29.22 -1.56 17.69
CA ALA A 471 28.39 -2.25 16.71
C ALA A 471 28.38 -3.76 16.94
N GLU A 472 29.55 -4.34 17.21
CA GLU A 472 29.73 -5.75 17.53
C GLU A 472 28.94 -6.19 18.77
N THR A 473 28.83 -5.31 19.77
CA THR A 473 28.01 -5.58 20.97
C THR A 473 26.53 -5.67 20.61
N TYR A 474 26.02 -4.75 19.79
CA TYR A 474 24.64 -4.82 19.30
C TYR A 474 24.39 -6.04 18.41
N TYR A 475 25.39 -6.46 17.61
CA TYR A 475 25.31 -7.71 16.85
C TYR A 475 25.11 -8.91 17.75
N ARG A 476 25.94 -9.06 18.79
CA ARG A 476 25.76 -10.11 19.80
C ARG A 476 24.40 -10.06 20.47
N TRP A 477 23.87 -8.86 20.74
CA TRP A 477 22.56 -8.71 21.38
C TRP A 477 21.42 -9.17 20.49
N PHE A 478 21.40 -8.80 19.21
CA PHE A 478 20.35 -9.28 18.31
C PHE A 478 20.47 -10.78 18.04
N GLU A 479 21.68 -11.34 17.93
CA GLU A 479 21.89 -12.78 17.78
C GLU A 479 21.35 -13.57 18.98
N ASN A 480 21.61 -13.08 20.20
CA ASN A 480 21.08 -13.69 21.41
C ASN A 480 19.55 -13.60 21.49
N GLU A 481 18.97 -12.48 21.06
CA GLU A 481 17.52 -12.31 21.00
C GLU A 481 16.88 -13.26 19.97
N ALA A 482 17.51 -13.42 18.80
CA ALA A 482 17.08 -14.36 17.77
C ALA A 482 17.19 -15.81 18.25
N LYS A 483 18.31 -16.18 18.89
CA LYS A 483 18.49 -17.51 19.49
C LYS A 483 17.42 -17.81 20.53
N PHE A 484 17.12 -16.86 21.42
CA PHE A 484 16.03 -17.01 22.38
C PHE A 484 14.69 -17.29 21.68
N CYS A 485 14.37 -16.56 20.61
CA CYS A 485 13.13 -16.80 19.85
C CYS A 485 13.09 -18.19 19.22
N LEU A 486 14.17 -18.60 18.57
CA LEU A 486 14.29 -19.92 17.94
C LEU A 486 14.12 -21.08 18.94
N GLU A 487 14.61 -20.90 20.17
CA GLU A 487 14.56 -21.93 21.21
C GLU A 487 13.24 -21.92 22.00
N ASN A 488 12.58 -20.77 22.13
CA ASN A 488 11.51 -20.57 23.12
C ASN A 488 10.17 -20.09 22.56
N CYS A 489 10.12 -19.63 21.31
CA CYS A 489 8.94 -19.05 20.67
C CYS A 489 8.50 -19.85 19.44
N LYS A 490 7.22 -19.74 19.08
CA LYS A 490 6.72 -20.23 17.79
C LYS A 490 7.00 -19.17 16.73
N VAL A 491 8.06 -19.38 15.97
CA VAL A 491 8.54 -18.44 14.93
C VAL A 491 7.86 -18.67 13.58
N ASP A 492 7.70 -17.60 12.80
CA ASP A 492 7.08 -17.58 11.47
C ASP A 492 7.99 -16.91 10.41
N GLU A 493 7.53 -16.80 9.15
CA GLU A 493 8.28 -16.17 8.04
C GLU A 493 8.80 -14.78 8.42
N GLU A 494 7.98 -13.95 9.07
CA GLU A 494 8.29 -12.55 9.38
C GLU A 494 9.45 -12.45 10.37
N PHE A 495 9.45 -13.26 11.42
CA PHE A 495 10.60 -13.34 12.33
C PHE A 495 11.89 -13.70 11.56
N TYR A 496 11.86 -14.73 10.72
CA TYR A 496 13.06 -15.14 9.98
C TYR A 496 13.51 -14.07 8.99
N CYS A 497 12.59 -13.36 8.33
CA CYS A 497 12.92 -12.26 7.44
C CYS A 497 13.65 -11.13 8.18
N GLU A 498 13.12 -10.66 9.32
CA GLU A 498 13.78 -9.60 10.10
C GLU A 498 15.15 -10.05 10.65
N TYR A 499 15.26 -11.31 11.09
CA TYR A 499 16.53 -11.85 11.55
C TYR A 499 17.57 -11.95 10.43
N ALA A 500 17.16 -12.40 9.24
CA ALA A 500 18.03 -12.44 8.08
C ALA A 500 18.46 -11.03 7.64
N LEU A 501 17.54 -10.05 7.65
CA LEU A 501 17.85 -8.65 7.37
C LEU A 501 18.85 -8.06 8.38
N ALA A 502 18.77 -8.43 9.66
CA ALA A 502 19.77 -8.03 10.66
C ALA A 502 21.17 -8.58 10.35
N LYS A 503 21.27 -9.85 9.93
CA LYS A 503 22.54 -10.44 9.45
C LYS A 503 23.05 -9.75 8.19
N LEU A 504 22.18 -9.49 7.22
CA LEU A 504 22.53 -8.76 6.00
C LEU A 504 23.09 -7.37 6.33
N ALA A 505 22.43 -6.63 7.23
CA ALA A 505 22.90 -5.33 7.69
C ALA A 505 24.29 -5.39 8.35
N GLN A 506 24.57 -6.43 9.14
CA GLN A 506 25.91 -6.68 9.69
C GLN A 506 26.93 -6.90 8.58
N ALA A 507 26.64 -7.78 7.61
CA ALA A 507 27.55 -8.03 6.49
C ALA A 507 27.83 -6.76 5.68
N LEU A 508 26.81 -5.94 5.41
CA LEU A 508 26.95 -4.69 4.67
C LEU A 508 27.77 -3.64 5.45
N LYS A 509 27.66 -3.58 6.78
CA LYS A 509 28.52 -2.71 7.60
C LYS A 509 29.98 -3.17 7.52
N ILE A 510 30.25 -4.48 7.57
CA ILE A 510 31.61 -5.03 7.43
C ILE A 510 32.15 -4.72 6.02
N LEU A 511 31.35 -4.92 4.97
CA LEU A 511 31.72 -4.57 3.60
C LEU A 511 32.12 -3.09 3.47
N ARG A 512 31.34 -2.18 4.07
CA ARG A 512 31.68 -0.75 4.08
C ARG A 512 33.00 -0.47 4.80
N ILE A 513 33.29 -1.15 5.91
CA ILE A 513 34.57 -1.03 6.62
C ILE A 513 35.72 -1.47 5.71
N LEU A 514 35.59 -2.64 5.06
CA LEU A 514 36.59 -3.17 4.13
C LEU A 514 36.88 -2.23 2.95
N ARG A 515 35.87 -1.49 2.49
CA ARG A 515 35.97 -0.53 1.37
C ARG A 515 36.41 0.89 1.78
N SER A 516 36.35 1.23 3.07
CA SER A 516 36.63 2.58 3.57
C SER A 516 37.97 2.71 4.28
N ASP A 517 38.42 1.66 4.95
CA ASP A 517 39.62 1.67 5.77
C ASP A 517 40.82 1.06 5.02
N ASN A 518 41.59 1.94 4.37
CA ASN A 518 42.79 1.57 3.63
C ASN A 518 43.93 1.10 4.56
N ASP A 519 43.87 1.45 5.85
CA ASP A 519 44.94 1.22 6.83
C ASP A 519 44.70 -0.06 7.66
N LEU A 520 43.66 -0.84 7.34
CA LEU A 520 43.47 -2.18 7.90
C LEU A 520 44.66 -3.09 7.59
N ASP A 521 45.28 -3.62 8.64
CA ASP A 521 46.26 -4.69 8.57
C ASP A 521 45.69 -5.91 7.79
N SER A 522 46.53 -6.58 7.01
CA SER A 522 46.11 -7.64 6.09
C SER A 522 45.39 -8.78 6.80
N ILE A 523 45.87 -9.20 7.98
CA ILE A 523 45.26 -10.26 8.78
C ILE A 523 43.85 -9.88 9.22
N LYS A 524 43.66 -8.63 9.67
CA LYS A 524 42.33 -8.13 10.05
C LYS A 524 41.41 -7.99 8.85
N ARG A 525 41.93 -7.55 7.71
CA ARG A 525 41.19 -7.43 6.45
C ARG A 525 40.67 -8.78 5.99
N ASP A 526 41.52 -9.81 5.96
CA ASP A 526 41.14 -11.16 5.56
C ASP A 526 40.09 -11.75 6.52
N SER A 527 40.31 -11.61 7.83
CA SER A 527 39.36 -12.08 8.85
C SER A 527 37.98 -11.41 8.74
N LEU A 528 37.92 -10.10 8.46
CA LEU A 528 36.67 -9.37 8.26
C LEU A 528 36.00 -9.78 6.95
N SER A 529 36.76 -10.02 5.88
CA SER A 529 36.23 -10.51 4.61
C SER A 529 35.58 -11.90 4.77
N ASP A 530 36.25 -12.82 5.45
CA ASP A 530 35.71 -14.16 5.75
C ASP A 530 34.44 -14.08 6.60
N LEU A 531 34.44 -13.22 7.63
CA LEU A 531 33.27 -12.97 8.46
C LEU A 531 32.10 -12.41 7.64
N MET A 532 32.35 -11.44 6.76
CA MET A 532 31.34 -10.86 5.88
C MET A 532 30.70 -11.93 4.98
N ILE A 533 31.51 -12.73 4.28
CA ILE A 533 31.00 -13.79 3.40
C ILE A 533 30.20 -14.82 4.21
N LYS A 534 30.70 -15.21 5.38
CA LYS A 534 29.98 -16.12 6.27
C LYS A 534 28.63 -15.55 6.69
N THR A 535 28.58 -14.29 7.12
CA THR A 535 27.34 -13.64 7.54
C THR A 535 26.34 -13.50 6.38
N LEU A 536 26.80 -13.25 5.15
CA LEU A 536 25.93 -13.28 3.95
C LEU A 536 25.33 -14.66 3.71
N LYS A 537 26.14 -15.71 3.79
CA LYS A 537 25.66 -17.11 3.64
C LYS A 537 24.69 -17.50 4.75
N ASP A 538 24.96 -17.10 5.98
CA ASP A 538 24.05 -17.31 7.12
C ASP A 538 22.72 -16.58 6.86
N SER A 539 22.75 -15.34 6.39
CA SER A 539 21.54 -14.59 6.00
C SER A 539 20.74 -15.32 4.92
N LEU A 540 21.38 -15.85 3.89
CA LEU A 540 20.72 -16.60 2.82
C LEU A 540 20.03 -17.85 3.34
N SER A 541 20.71 -18.63 4.19
CA SER A 541 20.13 -19.83 4.80
C SER A 541 18.90 -19.51 5.65
N VAL A 542 18.90 -18.38 6.35
CA VAL A 542 17.76 -17.90 7.15
C VAL A 542 16.59 -17.51 6.25
N PHE A 543 16.82 -16.82 5.13
CA PHE A 543 15.75 -16.50 4.15
C PHE A 543 15.19 -17.76 3.47
N GLU A 544 16.05 -18.71 3.10
CA GLU A 544 15.62 -19.98 2.52
C GLU A 544 14.69 -20.74 3.48
N LYS A 545 15.05 -20.79 4.76
CA LYS A 545 14.19 -21.36 5.80
C LYS A 545 12.86 -20.61 5.91
N ALA A 546 12.87 -19.28 5.88
CA ALA A 546 11.65 -18.47 5.94
C ALA A 546 10.68 -18.81 4.80
N ALA A 547 11.20 -19.02 3.58
CA ALA A 547 10.40 -19.36 2.40
C ALA A 547 9.64 -20.67 2.53
N THR A 548 10.10 -21.59 3.39
CA THR A 548 9.42 -22.88 3.63
C THR A 548 8.28 -22.81 4.64
N LEU A 549 8.14 -21.70 5.38
CA LEU A 549 7.15 -21.58 6.47
C LEU A 549 5.84 -20.93 6.03
N SER A 550 5.89 -20.11 4.98
CA SER A 550 4.74 -19.36 4.48
C SER A 550 4.11 -20.03 3.28
N PRO A 551 2.77 -20.02 3.14
CA PRO A 551 2.10 -20.52 1.95
C PRO A 551 2.52 -19.81 0.66
N THR A 552 3.02 -18.57 0.75
CA THR A 552 3.42 -17.77 -0.42
C THR A 552 4.92 -17.45 -0.47
N GLY A 553 5.55 -17.25 0.69
CA GLY A 553 6.98 -16.92 0.80
C GLY A 553 7.40 -15.64 0.06
N TYR A 554 6.47 -14.75 -0.29
CA TYR A 554 6.75 -13.63 -1.20
C TYR A 554 7.86 -12.72 -0.68
N ARG A 555 7.86 -12.43 0.63
CA ARG A 555 8.84 -11.53 1.22
C ARG A 555 10.19 -12.21 1.35
N SER A 556 10.23 -13.44 1.86
CA SER A 556 11.48 -14.19 2.00
C SER A 556 12.14 -14.50 0.66
N LEU A 557 11.36 -14.87 -0.37
CA LEU A 557 11.87 -15.17 -1.70
C LEU A 557 12.41 -13.93 -2.40
N TYR A 558 11.71 -12.79 -2.25
CA TYR A 558 12.18 -11.50 -2.76
C TYR A 558 13.58 -11.17 -2.20
N TRP A 559 13.74 -11.26 -0.88
CA TRP A 559 15.02 -10.99 -0.23
C TRP A 559 16.09 -12.03 -0.54
N TYR A 560 15.72 -13.31 -0.58
CA TYR A 560 16.64 -14.38 -0.96
C TYR A 560 17.26 -14.12 -2.34
N VAL A 561 16.43 -13.78 -3.33
CA VAL A 561 16.92 -13.49 -4.69
C VAL A 561 17.87 -12.30 -4.68
N LEU A 562 17.50 -11.17 -4.05
CA LEU A 562 18.38 -10.00 -3.99
C LEU A 562 19.72 -10.27 -3.32
N VAL A 563 19.70 -10.94 -2.17
CA VAL A 563 20.92 -11.23 -1.42
C VAL A 563 21.77 -12.27 -2.14
N SER A 564 21.16 -13.24 -2.82
CA SER A 564 21.88 -14.25 -3.60
C SER A 564 22.55 -13.59 -4.80
N SER A 565 21.84 -12.72 -5.52
CA SER A 565 22.41 -11.95 -6.63
C SER A 565 23.57 -11.06 -6.18
N PHE A 566 23.40 -10.35 -5.06
CA PHE A 566 24.46 -9.51 -4.49
C PHE A 566 25.68 -10.33 -4.05
N THR A 567 25.46 -11.47 -3.39
CA THR A 567 26.53 -12.36 -2.95
C THR A 567 27.31 -12.91 -4.15
N ASP A 568 26.61 -13.33 -5.21
CA ASP A 568 27.23 -13.82 -6.44
C ASP A 568 28.05 -12.72 -7.15
N MET A 569 27.59 -11.47 -7.12
CA MET A 569 28.35 -10.34 -7.64
C MET A 569 29.68 -10.16 -6.88
N LEU A 570 29.63 -10.17 -5.55
CA LEU A 570 30.83 -10.03 -4.70
C LEU A 570 31.83 -11.18 -4.91
N LEU A 571 31.34 -12.42 -5.03
CA LEU A 571 32.20 -13.60 -5.19
C LEU A 571 32.86 -13.69 -6.57
N LYS A 572 32.25 -13.11 -7.62
CA LYS A 572 32.83 -13.09 -8.96
C LYS A 572 33.78 -11.91 -9.19
N ASP A 573 33.60 -10.81 -8.46
CA ASP A 573 34.46 -9.63 -8.56
C ASP A 573 34.93 -9.18 -7.16
N ASN A 574 36.07 -9.73 -6.73
CA ASN A 574 36.70 -9.38 -5.45
C ASN A 574 37.05 -7.88 -5.35
N GLU A 575 37.18 -7.15 -6.46
CA GLU A 575 37.41 -5.70 -6.39
C GLU A 575 36.21 -4.97 -5.80
N LEU A 576 34.99 -5.54 -5.88
CA LEU A 576 33.80 -5.03 -5.22
C LEU A 576 33.83 -5.21 -3.68
N ILE A 577 34.78 -5.97 -3.14
CA ILE A 577 34.93 -6.09 -1.67
C ILE A 577 35.86 -5.02 -1.12
N PHE A 578 36.90 -4.63 -1.87
CA PHE A 578 37.98 -3.79 -1.34
C PHE A 578 38.04 -2.38 -1.94
N ASN A 579 37.55 -2.17 -3.16
CA ASN A 579 37.68 -0.90 -3.87
C ASN A 579 36.35 -0.18 -3.96
N LYS A 580 36.31 1.16 -3.82
CA LYS A 580 35.11 2.01 -3.95
C LYS A 580 34.48 2.10 -5.36
N LYS A 581 34.58 1.03 -6.16
CA LYS A 581 33.93 0.90 -7.47
C LYS A 581 32.41 0.75 -7.29
N PRO A 582 31.58 1.36 -8.14
CA PRO A 582 30.13 1.21 -8.06
C PRO A 582 29.71 -0.25 -8.28
N PHE A 583 28.68 -0.70 -7.58
CA PHE A 583 28.10 -2.03 -7.77
C PHE A 583 27.34 -2.07 -9.10
N ILE A 584 27.89 -2.81 -10.06
CA ILE A 584 27.32 -3.04 -11.39
C ILE A 584 27.37 -4.53 -11.68
N ASP A 585 26.26 -5.09 -12.15
CA ASP A 585 26.14 -6.51 -12.48
C ASP A 585 26.71 -6.83 -13.87
N LYS A 586 28.04 -6.76 -13.99
CA LYS A 586 28.75 -7.02 -15.25
C LYS A 586 28.65 -8.47 -15.72
N HIS A 587 28.38 -9.40 -14.82
CA HIS A 587 28.40 -10.84 -15.07
C HIS A 587 26.99 -11.45 -15.17
N GLY A 588 25.95 -10.62 -15.17
CA GLY A 588 24.56 -11.08 -15.21
C GLY A 588 24.19 -12.01 -14.04
N CYS A 589 24.83 -11.84 -12.88
CA CYS A 589 24.57 -12.64 -11.68
C CYS A 589 23.08 -12.57 -11.31
N SER A 590 22.50 -11.37 -11.30
CA SER A 590 21.11 -11.18 -10.90
C SER A 590 20.15 -11.91 -11.82
N MET A 591 20.37 -11.81 -13.14
CA MET A 591 19.50 -12.49 -14.11
C MET A 591 19.59 -14.01 -13.97
N ASN A 592 20.78 -14.56 -13.74
CA ASN A 592 20.95 -16.00 -13.53
C ASN A 592 20.21 -16.48 -12.27
N THR A 593 20.36 -15.77 -11.14
CA THR A 593 19.65 -16.10 -9.89
C THR A 593 18.13 -16.07 -10.11
N VAL A 594 17.63 -15.02 -10.76
CA VAL A 594 16.20 -14.78 -11.00
C VAL A 594 15.60 -15.85 -11.90
N VAL A 595 16.23 -16.15 -13.05
CA VAL A 595 15.74 -17.17 -13.99
C VAL A 595 15.69 -18.53 -13.31
N ASN A 596 16.72 -18.89 -12.54
CA ASN A 596 16.73 -20.14 -11.78
C ASN A 596 15.60 -20.20 -10.75
N MET A 597 15.34 -19.10 -10.04
CA MET A 597 14.23 -19.01 -9.10
C MET A 597 12.88 -19.14 -9.80
N PHE A 598 12.66 -18.47 -10.93
CA PHE A 598 11.41 -18.58 -11.67
C PHE A 598 11.19 -19.97 -12.27
N LYS A 599 12.26 -20.65 -12.69
CA LYS A 599 12.20 -22.08 -13.06
C LYS A 599 11.82 -22.95 -11.87
N LEU A 600 12.44 -22.74 -10.71
CA LEU A 600 12.13 -23.46 -9.46
C LEU A 600 10.65 -23.29 -9.04
N LEU A 601 10.12 -22.06 -9.16
CA LEU A 601 8.72 -21.74 -8.85
C LEU A 601 7.73 -22.21 -9.92
N GLY A 602 8.21 -22.77 -11.04
CA GLY A 602 7.38 -23.17 -12.18
C GLY A 602 6.77 -21.99 -12.95
N TRP A 603 7.34 -20.78 -12.83
CA TRP A 603 6.89 -19.60 -13.56
C TRP A 603 7.54 -19.48 -14.94
N LEU A 604 8.71 -20.10 -15.11
CA LEU A 604 9.37 -20.28 -16.40
C LEU A 604 9.57 -21.77 -16.68
N PRO A 605 9.49 -22.19 -17.96
CA PRO A 605 9.84 -23.55 -18.34
C PRO A 605 11.34 -23.81 -18.12
N HIS A 606 11.69 -25.07 -17.85
CA HIS A 606 13.10 -25.47 -17.74
C HIS A 606 13.83 -25.37 -19.08
N ASP A 607 13.14 -25.68 -20.19
CA ASP A 607 13.65 -25.56 -21.55
C ASP A 607 13.53 -24.11 -22.05
N ASP A 608 14.66 -23.49 -22.35
CA ASP A 608 14.71 -22.10 -22.82
C ASP A 608 14.05 -21.93 -24.19
N MET A 609 13.97 -22.99 -25.02
CA MET A 609 13.26 -22.92 -26.30
C MET A 609 11.74 -22.79 -26.17
N ALA A 610 11.19 -23.08 -24.97
CA ALA A 610 9.76 -22.93 -24.67
C ALA A 610 9.39 -21.51 -24.19
N ILE A 611 10.37 -20.60 -24.06
CA ILE A 611 10.11 -19.20 -23.72
C ILE A 611 9.59 -18.47 -24.97
N ASN A 612 8.28 -18.23 -24.99
CA ASN A 612 7.59 -17.49 -26.04
C ASN A 612 6.86 -16.26 -25.45
N SER A 613 6.16 -15.51 -26.29
CA SER A 613 5.43 -14.31 -25.86
C SER A 613 4.38 -14.58 -24.77
N ASP A 614 3.67 -15.72 -24.83
CA ASP A 614 2.69 -16.10 -23.82
C ASP A 614 3.34 -16.39 -22.46
N THR A 615 4.49 -17.07 -22.45
CA THR A 615 5.29 -17.33 -21.24
C THR A 615 5.78 -16.03 -20.61
N ILE A 616 6.21 -15.07 -21.44
CA ILE A 616 6.66 -13.74 -20.97
C ILE A 616 5.49 -12.97 -20.35
N GLU A 617 4.34 -12.95 -21.02
CA GLU A 617 3.14 -12.27 -20.53
C GLU A 617 2.63 -12.90 -19.23
N PHE A 618 2.62 -14.23 -19.14
CA PHE A 618 2.30 -14.95 -17.90
C PHE A 618 3.24 -14.55 -16.75
N LEU A 619 4.55 -14.49 -16.99
CA LEU A 619 5.52 -14.06 -15.99
C LEU A 619 5.24 -12.62 -15.52
N LYS A 620 5.00 -11.69 -16.44
CA LYS A 620 4.67 -10.29 -16.12
C LYS A 620 3.41 -10.21 -15.25
N GLN A 621 2.37 -10.98 -15.58
CA GLN A 621 1.15 -11.05 -14.78
C GLN A 621 1.40 -11.65 -13.38
N ARG A 622 2.26 -12.66 -13.26
CA ARG A 622 2.64 -13.25 -11.95
C ARG A 622 3.40 -12.25 -11.09
N LEU A 623 4.36 -11.53 -11.64
CA LEU A 623 5.11 -10.48 -10.94
C LEU A 623 4.18 -9.36 -10.48
N TRP A 624 3.29 -8.89 -11.36
CA TRP A 624 2.27 -7.89 -11.04
C TRP A 624 1.36 -8.34 -9.90
N ASN A 625 0.86 -9.57 -9.96
CA ASN A 625 0.00 -10.13 -8.92
C ASN A 625 0.72 -10.31 -7.58
N ALA A 626 1.98 -10.74 -7.58
CA ALA A 626 2.79 -10.84 -6.37
C ALA A 626 3.02 -9.46 -5.74
N ALA A 627 3.37 -8.47 -6.55
CA ALA A 627 3.53 -7.07 -6.13
C ALA A 627 2.24 -6.52 -5.50
N ASN A 628 1.10 -6.65 -6.17
CA ASN A 628 -0.19 -6.15 -5.67
C ASN A 628 -0.65 -6.87 -4.41
N THR A 629 -0.49 -8.20 -4.35
CA THR A 629 -0.86 -8.96 -3.15
C THR A 629 -0.06 -8.50 -1.95
N TYR A 630 1.25 -8.27 -2.11
CA TYR A 630 2.09 -7.72 -1.05
C TYR A 630 1.78 -6.24 -0.73
N ASN A 631 1.41 -5.43 -1.74
CA ASN A 631 0.98 -4.04 -1.50
C ASN A 631 -0.23 -4.02 -0.59
N ASP A 632 -1.17 -4.90 -0.90
CA ASP A 632 -2.41 -4.98 -0.19
C ASP A 632 -2.15 -5.40 1.26
N THR A 633 -1.13 -6.17 1.62
CA THR A 633 -0.91 -6.49 3.04
C THR A 633 -0.31 -5.34 3.86
N ILE A 634 0.26 -4.30 3.22
CA ILE A 634 0.97 -3.20 3.90
C ILE A 634 0.10 -1.94 4.02
N LEU A 635 -0.36 -1.68 5.24
CA LEU A 635 -1.06 -0.46 5.60
C LEU A 635 -0.14 0.59 6.25
N ASN A 636 0.97 0.18 6.84
CA ASN A 636 1.87 1.09 7.55
C ASN A 636 2.44 2.18 6.62
N ARG A 637 2.08 3.44 6.87
CA ARG A 637 2.50 4.57 6.05
C ARG A 637 4.03 4.80 6.05
N GLY A 638 4.73 4.40 7.12
CA GLY A 638 6.19 4.46 7.19
C GLY A 638 6.91 3.40 6.35
N GLN A 639 6.19 2.37 5.86
CA GLN A 639 6.71 1.34 4.94
C GLN A 639 6.31 1.54 3.50
N LYS A 640 5.13 2.11 3.24
CA LYS A 640 4.58 2.26 1.89
C LYS A 640 5.57 2.85 0.87
N PRO A 641 6.38 3.89 1.17
CA PRO A 641 7.37 4.38 0.22
C PRO A 641 8.35 3.29 -0.23
N SER A 642 8.84 2.48 0.72
CA SER A 642 9.77 1.38 0.45
C SER A 642 9.10 0.22 -0.27
N THR A 643 7.83 -0.05 0.03
CA THR A 643 7.03 -1.04 -0.71
C THR A 643 6.87 -0.65 -2.18
N THR A 644 6.54 0.61 -2.47
CA THR A 644 6.46 1.10 -3.85
C THR A 644 7.82 1.05 -4.54
N PHE A 645 8.89 1.35 -3.81
CA PHE A 645 10.27 1.18 -4.31
C PHE A 645 10.61 -0.30 -4.63
N TYR A 646 10.08 -1.27 -3.88
CA TYR A 646 10.26 -2.69 -4.23
C TYR A 646 9.67 -3.07 -5.58
N TYR A 647 8.59 -2.42 -6.01
CA TYR A 647 8.02 -2.68 -7.34
C TYR A 647 8.93 -2.20 -8.46
N ALA A 648 9.59 -1.06 -8.24
CA ALA A 648 10.64 -0.60 -9.14
C ALA A 648 11.79 -1.63 -9.22
N ILE A 649 12.29 -2.13 -8.08
CA ILE A 649 13.32 -3.19 -8.04
C ILE A 649 12.84 -4.46 -8.75
N LEU A 650 11.66 -4.98 -8.41
CA LEU A 650 11.13 -6.22 -8.96
C LEU A 650 11.04 -6.18 -10.50
N ASN A 651 10.69 -5.02 -11.05
CA ASN A 651 10.50 -4.86 -12.50
C ASN A 651 11.76 -4.39 -13.23
N TRP A 652 12.71 -3.72 -12.56
CA TRP A 652 13.97 -3.29 -13.18
C TRP A 652 15.10 -4.31 -12.96
N ASP A 653 15.30 -4.75 -11.72
CA ASP A 653 16.41 -5.62 -11.34
C ASP A 653 16.12 -7.08 -11.65
N LEU A 654 14.87 -7.51 -11.45
CA LEU A 654 14.45 -8.91 -11.44
C LEU A 654 13.53 -9.32 -12.60
N ASN A 655 13.24 -8.43 -13.55
CA ASN A 655 12.53 -8.79 -14.77
C ASN A 655 13.53 -9.17 -15.87
N PRO A 656 13.60 -10.44 -16.31
CA PRO A 656 14.52 -10.85 -17.38
C PRO A 656 14.15 -10.28 -18.76
N PHE A 657 12.93 -9.75 -18.92
CA PHE A 657 12.42 -9.20 -20.18
C PHE A 657 12.09 -7.71 -20.02
N LEU A 658 13.13 -6.91 -19.80
CA LEU A 658 13.01 -5.46 -19.64
C LEU A 658 12.69 -4.79 -20.98
N ASP A 659 11.62 -4.00 -21.00
CA ASP A 659 11.19 -3.22 -22.17
C ASP A 659 10.97 -1.74 -21.80
N VAL A 660 10.82 -0.90 -22.82
CA VAL A 660 10.57 0.53 -22.65
C VAL A 660 9.34 0.82 -21.80
N LYS A 661 8.26 0.02 -21.94
CA LYS A 661 7.05 0.15 -21.10
C LYS A 661 7.39 -0.06 -19.63
N THR A 662 8.17 -1.09 -19.32
CA THR A 662 8.62 -1.41 -17.97
C THR A 662 9.49 -0.29 -17.41
N ALA A 663 10.44 0.23 -18.19
CA ALA A 663 11.28 1.36 -17.76
C ALA A 663 10.46 2.62 -17.42
N ARG A 664 9.46 2.96 -18.24
CA ARG A 664 8.53 4.07 -17.94
C ARG A 664 7.79 3.84 -16.63
N GLN A 665 7.28 2.62 -16.43
CA GLN A 665 6.53 2.27 -15.22
C GLN A 665 7.41 2.30 -13.97
N VAL A 666 8.66 1.86 -14.07
CA VAL A 666 9.67 1.95 -13.00
C VAL A 666 9.89 3.40 -12.58
N ILE A 667 10.10 4.32 -13.53
CA ILE A 667 10.26 5.75 -13.21
C ILE A 667 9.00 6.31 -12.53
N LEU A 668 7.80 5.92 -12.98
CA LEU A 668 6.54 6.34 -12.34
C LEU A 668 6.44 5.83 -10.90
N TRP A 669 6.77 4.57 -10.63
CA TRP A 669 6.78 4.05 -9.26
C TRP A 669 7.80 4.73 -8.37
N LEU A 670 8.99 5.05 -8.88
CA LEU A 670 9.98 5.81 -8.13
C LEU A 670 9.44 7.21 -7.76
N ARG A 671 8.81 7.91 -8.70
CA ARG A 671 8.16 9.21 -8.43
C ARG A 671 7.00 9.07 -7.45
N GLU A 672 6.22 7.99 -7.53
CA GLU A 672 5.13 7.75 -6.58
C GLU A 672 5.66 7.42 -5.17
N ALA A 673 6.77 6.70 -5.05
CA ALA A 673 7.42 6.47 -3.77
C ALA A 673 7.83 7.79 -3.09
N ILE A 674 8.31 8.78 -3.87
CA ILE A 674 8.58 10.15 -3.38
C ILE A 674 7.29 10.82 -2.90
N ASN A 675 6.22 10.79 -3.71
CA ASN A 675 4.94 11.39 -3.35
C ASN A 675 4.38 10.81 -2.04
N ILE A 676 4.42 9.48 -1.89
CA ILE A 676 3.95 8.80 -0.69
C ILE A 676 4.82 9.19 0.51
N ALA A 677 6.15 9.24 0.37
CA ALA A 677 7.05 9.64 1.45
C ALA A 677 6.75 11.07 1.94
N GLU A 678 6.41 11.99 1.04
CA GLU A 678 6.00 13.36 1.38
C GLU A 678 4.74 13.39 2.26
N THR A 679 3.77 12.51 2.02
CA THR A 679 2.54 12.45 2.83
C THR A 679 2.79 12.04 4.29
N VAL A 680 3.90 11.34 4.55
CA VAL A 680 4.31 10.87 5.88
C VAL A 680 4.94 11.99 6.72
N ARG A 681 5.49 13.02 6.07
CA ARG A 681 6.22 14.14 6.71
C ARG A 681 5.40 14.83 7.80
N LYS A 682 4.10 14.98 7.58
CA LYS A 682 3.17 15.66 8.50
C LYS A 682 3.11 15.03 9.90
N ASP A 683 3.39 13.72 10.00
CA ASP A 683 3.28 12.94 11.24
C ASP A 683 4.64 12.83 11.99
N ASN A 684 5.68 13.50 11.49
CA ASN A 684 7.06 13.43 11.99
C ASN A 684 7.57 11.98 12.10
N LEU A 685 7.36 11.20 11.04
CA LEU A 685 7.81 9.82 10.94
C LEU A 685 8.93 9.72 9.90
N TYR A 686 9.79 8.73 10.10
CA TYR A 686 10.85 8.32 9.20
C TYR A 686 10.33 7.21 8.27
N VAL A 687 11.08 6.93 7.21
CA VAL A 687 10.80 5.79 6.32
C VAL A 687 11.64 4.62 6.80
N PHE A 688 11.02 3.45 7.04
CA PHE A 688 11.80 2.22 7.21
C PHE A 688 12.21 1.77 5.82
N SER A 689 13.40 2.20 5.45
CA SER A 689 13.95 2.03 4.14
C SER A 689 14.74 0.75 4.06
N THR A 690 14.72 0.18 2.88
CA THR A 690 15.52 -0.98 2.50
C THR A 690 16.48 -0.68 1.35
N PHE A 691 16.66 0.62 1.07
CA PHE A 691 17.76 1.11 0.25
C PHE A 691 19.08 0.48 0.68
N ARG A 692 20.02 0.35 -0.26
CA ARG A 692 21.38 -0.17 0.01
C ARG A 692 21.39 -1.61 0.52
N LEU A 693 20.33 -2.39 0.28
CA LEU A 693 20.10 -3.70 0.88
C LEU A 693 20.10 -3.70 2.42
N ASN A 694 19.97 -2.54 3.08
CA ASN A 694 19.92 -2.45 4.53
C ASN A 694 18.58 -1.91 5.00
N SER A 695 17.97 -2.57 6.00
CA SER A 695 16.67 -2.18 6.54
C SER A 695 16.79 -1.03 7.54
N ASP A 696 17.25 0.14 7.12
CA ASP A 696 17.55 1.33 7.92
C ASP A 696 16.35 2.29 8.05
N VAL A 697 16.19 2.95 9.19
CA VAL A 697 15.18 4.00 9.38
C VAL A 697 15.77 5.36 9.00
N ILE A 698 15.40 5.87 7.83
CA ILE A 698 15.97 7.09 7.25
C ILE A 698 14.97 8.24 7.18
N SER A 699 15.48 9.47 7.21
CA SER A 699 14.66 10.67 7.05
C SER A 699 14.04 10.72 5.66
N ILE A 700 12.88 11.36 5.54
CA ILE A 700 12.17 11.55 4.26
C ILE A 700 13.06 12.27 3.24
N ASP A 701 13.81 13.30 3.63
CA ASP A 701 14.65 14.07 2.70
C ASP A 701 15.74 13.17 2.08
N LYS A 702 16.43 12.39 2.91
CA LYS A 702 17.42 11.39 2.47
C LYS A 702 16.79 10.31 1.57
N PHE A 703 15.57 9.85 1.88
CA PHE A 703 14.85 8.92 1.00
C PHE A 703 14.60 9.52 -0.38
N ILE A 704 14.09 10.76 -0.43
CA ILE A 704 13.76 11.46 -1.68
C ILE A 704 15.02 11.74 -2.51
N GLU A 705 16.10 12.19 -1.87
CA GLU A 705 17.39 12.39 -2.50
C GLU A 705 17.86 11.12 -3.22
N TRP A 706 17.85 9.99 -2.51
CA TRP A 706 18.26 8.70 -3.05
C TRP A 706 17.39 8.21 -4.20
N VAL A 707 16.06 8.34 -4.09
CA VAL A 707 15.18 7.98 -5.21
C VAL A 707 15.48 8.83 -6.46
N ASN A 708 15.72 10.13 -6.29
CA ASN A 708 16.04 11.03 -7.40
C ASN A 708 17.38 10.68 -8.06
N ILE A 709 18.39 10.26 -7.30
CA ILE A 709 19.65 9.75 -7.83
C ILE A 709 19.37 8.54 -8.74
N LEU A 710 18.56 7.57 -8.28
CA LEU A 710 18.24 6.40 -9.08
C LEU A 710 17.43 6.70 -10.35
N ILE A 711 16.45 7.62 -10.27
CA ILE A 711 15.72 8.10 -11.46
C ILE A 711 16.71 8.68 -12.47
N THR A 712 17.62 9.54 -12.01
CA THR A 712 18.63 10.17 -12.86
C THR A 712 19.54 9.14 -13.51
N GLU A 713 19.95 8.10 -12.78
CA GLU A 713 20.79 7.03 -13.30
C GLU A 713 20.09 6.14 -14.33
N ILE A 714 18.78 5.89 -14.17
CA ILE A 714 17.97 5.23 -15.20
C ILE A 714 17.92 6.12 -16.44
N GLU A 715 17.54 7.39 -16.28
CA GLU A 715 17.32 8.31 -17.40
C GLU A 715 18.60 8.57 -18.22
N LYS A 716 19.78 8.56 -17.57
CA LYS A 716 21.08 8.62 -18.25
C LYS A 716 21.35 7.44 -19.18
N ARG A 717 20.79 6.26 -18.86
CA ARG A 717 21.08 5.00 -19.58
C ARG A 717 20.10 4.74 -20.70
N VAL A 718 18.80 4.85 -20.40
CA VAL A 718 17.73 4.46 -21.35
C VAL A 718 16.98 5.65 -21.94
N GLY A 719 17.35 6.87 -21.55
CA GLY A 719 16.73 8.13 -21.97
C GLY A 719 15.76 8.69 -20.91
N SER A 720 15.50 10.00 -20.99
CA SER A 720 14.55 10.68 -20.08
C SER A 720 13.14 10.11 -20.22
N TYR A 721 12.29 10.29 -19.21
CA TYR A 721 10.88 9.88 -19.28
C TYR A 721 10.17 10.36 -20.56
N GLU A 722 10.37 11.63 -20.95
CA GLU A 722 9.80 12.21 -22.17
C GLU A 722 10.37 11.59 -23.45
N SER A 723 11.67 11.25 -23.45
CA SER A 723 12.29 10.53 -24.57
C SER A 723 11.72 9.12 -24.70
N LEU A 724 11.57 8.43 -23.56
CA LEU A 724 11.00 7.10 -23.51
C LEU A 724 9.57 7.10 -24.05
N LEU A 725 8.74 8.12 -23.79
CA LEU A 725 7.36 8.21 -24.34
C LEU A 725 7.30 8.16 -25.88
N ASN A 726 8.37 8.57 -26.56
CA ASN A 726 8.42 8.56 -28.03
C ASN A 726 8.93 7.23 -28.62
N ARG A 727 9.47 6.33 -27.79
CA ARG A 727 9.88 4.96 -28.18
C ARG A 727 8.66 4.01 -28.24
N LYS A 728 8.80 2.85 -28.89
CA LYS A 728 7.74 1.83 -28.83
C LYS A 728 7.77 1.13 -27.48
N GLY A 729 6.61 0.76 -26.94
CA GLY A 729 6.53 0.21 -25.58
C GLY A 729 7.14 -1.19 -25.42
N ASP A 730 7.02 -2.00 -26.46
CA ASP A 730 7.52 -3.38 -26.59
C ASP A 730 8.99 -3.46 -27.03
N GLU A 731 9.63 -2.31 -27.23
CA GLU A 731 11.05 -2.22 -27.54
C GLU A 731 11.87 -2.72 -26.34
N SER A 732 12.66 -3.78 -26.56
CA SER A 732 13.52 -4.39 -25.54
C SER A 732 14.66 -3.46 -25.13
N ILE A 733 14.97 -3.43 -23.84
CA ILE A 733 16.14 -2.73 -23.29
C ILE A 733 17.21 -3.78 -23.00
N THR A 734 18.33 -3.71 -23.71
CA THR A 734 19.38 -4.73 -23.58
C THR A 734 20.24 -4.54 -22.32
N PRO A 735 20.94 -5.60 -21.86
CA PRO A 735 21.93 -5.47 -20.79
C PRO A 735 23.01 -4.42 -21.07
N GLU A 736 23.38 -4.22 -22.34
CA GLU A 736 24.33 -3.19 -22.76
C GLU A 736 23.74 -1.78 -22.59
N GLU A 737 22.47 -1.57 -22.98
CA GLU A 737 21.78 -0.28 -22.79
C GLU A 737 21.63 0.06 -21.31
N SER A 738 21.27 -0.91 -20.47
CA SER A 738 21.17 -0.72 -19.02
C SER A 738 22.52 -0.69 -18.31
N GLY A 739 23.60 -1.09 -18.98
CA GLY A 739 24.96 -1.14 -18.44
C GLY A 739 25.12 -1.98 -17.17
N GLY A 740 24.26 -2.98 -16.96
CA GLY A 740 24.25 -3.81 -15.73
C GLY A 740 23.84 -3.06 -14.46
N PHE A 741 23.20 -1.90 -14.57
CA PHE A 741 22.77 -1.09 -13.44
C PHE A 741 21.62 -1.75 -12.68
N LYS A 742 21.78 -1.84 -11.35
CA LYS A 742 20.79 -2.42 -10.44
C LYS A 742 20.39 -1.44 -9.35
N LEU A 743 19.09 -1.25 -9.16
CA LEU A 743 18.54 -0.31 -8.17
C LEU A 743 18.89 -0.74 -6.75
N PHE A 744 18.82 -2.04 -6.45
CA PHE A 744 19.00 -2.56 -5.10
C PHE A 744 20.40 -2.31 -4.52
N CYS A 745 21.47 -2.33 -5.34
CA CYS A 745 22.85 -2.23 -4.86
C CYS A 745 23.57 -0.92 -5.18
N HIS A 746 22.98 -0.04 -6.01
CA HIS A 746 23.68 1.16 -6.46
C HIS A 746 24.16 2.06 -5.32
N LEU A 747 23.34 2.22 -4.29
CA LEU A 747 23.61 3.13 -3.17
C LEU A 747 24.32 2.46 -1.98
N VAL A 748 24.79 1.21 -2.11
CA VAL A 748 25.39 0.44 -1.00
C VAL A 748 26.52 1.20 -0.29
N ASP A 749 27.26 2.01 -1.04
CA ASP A 749 28.40 2.82 -0.57
C ASP A 749 28.06 4.24 -0.12
N GLU A 750 26.85 4.75 -0.35
CA GLU A 750 26.54 6.13 0.02
C GLU A 750 26.44 6.30 1.54
N ASN A 751 27.26 7.22 2.03
CA ASN A 751 27.65 7.42 3.43
C ASN A 751 26.47 7.69 4.39
N ILE A 752 26.71 7.28 5.64
CA ILE A 752 26.23 8.01 6.82
C ILE A 752 27.12 9.25 6.94
#